data_AF-A0A521U986-F1
#
_entry.id   AF-A0A521U986-F1
#
_cell.length_a   1.000
_cell.length_b   1.000
_cell.length_c   1.000
_cell.angle_alpha   90.00
_cell.angle_beta   90.00
_cell.angle_gamma   90.00
#
_symmetry.space_group_name_H-M   'P 1'
#
loop_
_entity.id
_entity.type
_entity.pdbx_description
1 polymer ?
#
loop_
_entity_poly.entity_id
_entity_poly.type
_entity_poly.pdbx_seq_one_letter_code
_entity_poly.pdbx_strand_id
1 'polypeptide(L)'
;MRGLLTLPGRSSSWRISTRAEVAALGFIIVLGALLRLLWLDTIPAGWHHDEALMGIMASEVFRGDQRPIFFPAYLGQEPLYIYLSAAMMWLLGGNQDVLPLRLTSALIGTGTIGVAYLLGREMFGRRMGLITAALQALSFWQILMSRDGYRSITQPPLEGLTMFLLWRASRRNSVWYYVAAGVALGGCIYTYLGARLFPGTLVVFAFWCILARRWPSVRMRIGLTAFLVVAGLVSAPLLIYFATHPGTFSARIDQVMVLQPGNSGSEPLQAMGQNFLRLLGKFTVQGDTLWRFNLAGRPFFVGAAGVLFYLGLLAAAVGAVRRKPAPAMVLAWFVAMLFPSFLSVGTEAYGLRSMGLAPGVFLLPALGFVAVWDLIAARAPRAWQPGTHLAMGAVLIVILSIEGGTTYRDYFTDWAHTFGNAYESMEDMVDAARFIAREARPEDQIFVSSDYYPHPIVTQLAPQIYPRVRWFDGNSALVLTPQRTQDSLYAFPYSANAARLESYLPTEGLKERSTFPNGVQKLAAYRLTPQQVETAINNVLNDPAITRANRNLGDQIEMLGYRLDPRVEQGGKLEATAVWRVLKDPTIAEYVMFAHLLDSQWNMVAQHDTSMSFPTREWRAGDVFLARYPLQVSDRVAPGKYFVAVGIYDRGTMKRLSTVGEFTAENILRLDFVEIEP
;
A
#
# COMPACT_ATOMS: atom_id res chain seq x y z
N MET A 1 11.16 18.08 45.58
CA MET A 1 11.28 17.95 44.10
C MET A 1 10.31 16.88 43.62
N ARG A 2 9.41 17.17 42.67
CA ARG A 2 8.52 16.16 42.07
C ARG A 2 9.32 15.36 41.03
N GLY A 3 9.45 14.04 41.19
CA GLY A 3 10.18 13.18 40.24
C GLY A 3 9.65 13.26 38.80
N LEU A 4 10.50 12.94 37.81
CA LEU A 4 10.22 13.06 36.37
C LEU A 4 8.89 12.40 35.95
N LEU A 5 8.64 11.19 36.44
CA LEU A 5 7.45 10.40 36.15
C LEU A 5 6.58 10.18 37.39
N THR A 6 6.29 11.24 38.15
CA THR A 6 5.33 11.17 39.26
C THR A 6 3.94 10.84 38.74
N LEU A 7 3.47 9.64 39.05
CA LEU A 7 2.12 9.20 38.73
C LEU A 7 1.07 9.85 39.63
N PRO A 8 -0.17 10.05 39.15
CA PRO A 8 -1.28 10.29 40.04
C PRO A 8 -1.44 9.11 41.01
N GLY A 9 -1.84 9.39 42.25
CA GLY A 9 -2.29 8.36 43.18
C GLY A 9 -3.42 7.54 42.55
N ARG A 10 -3.52 6.25 42.90
CA ARG A 10 -4.59 5.36 42.43
C ARG A 10 -5.94 6.10 42.55
N SER A 11 -6.62 6.35 41.42
CA SER A 11 -8.00 6.84 41.44
C SER A 11 -8.82 5.85 42.27
N SER A 12 -9.38 6.34 43.37
CA SER A 12 -9.95 5.52 44.44
C SER A 12 -11.37 5.02 44.17
N SER A 13 -11.97 5.38 43.03
CA SER A 13 -13.41 5.21 42.81
C SER A 13 -13.82 3.98 42.00
N TRP A 14 -12.92 3.38 41.20
CA TRP A 14 -13.23 2.17 40.41
C TRP A 14 -12.44 0.95 40.91
N ARG A 15 -13.08 0.14 41.77
CA ARG A 15 -12.52 -1.11 42.30
C ARG A 15 -12.95 -2.30 41.43
N ILE A 16 -12.28 -2.52 40.31
CA ILE A 16 -12.37 -3.81 39.61
C ILE A 16 -11.46 -4.83 40.31
N SER A 17 -11.98 -6.04 40.57
CA SER A 17 -11.17 -7.13 41.11
C SER A 17 -10.13 -7.55 40.07
N THR A 18 -8.99 -8.10 40.50
CA THR A 18 -7.97 -8.59 39.56
C THR A 18 -8.53 -9.69 38.64
N ARG A 19 -9.44 -10.53 39.16
CA ARG A 19 -10.12 -11.56 38.35
C ARG A 19 -10.99 -10.94 37.25
N ALA A 20 -11.80 -9.93 37.58
CA ALA A 20 -12.63 -9.24 36.60
C ALA A 20 -11.79 -8.44 35.58
N GLU A 21 -10.68 -7.83 36.01
CA GLU A 21 -9.72 -7.16 35.12
C GLU A 21 -9.14 -8.14 34.09
N VAL A 22 -8.69 -9.32 34.55
CA VAL A 22 -8.12 -10.35 33.68
C VAL A 22 -9.19 -10.93 32.74
N ALA A 23 -10.40 -11.20 33.24
CA ALA A 23 -11.50 -11.70 32.42
C ALA A 23 -11.91 -10.69 31.33
N ALA A 24 -12.03 -9.40 31.68
CA ALA A 24 -12.35 -8.35 30.72
C ALA A 24 -11.26 -8.19 29.65
N LEU A 25 -9.99 -8.21 30.05
CA LEU A 25 -8.87 -8.16 29.10
C LEU A 25 -8.86 -9.40 28.19
N GLY A 26 -9.07 -10.59 28.75
CA GLY A 26 -9.16 -11.84 28.00
C GLY A 26 -10.27 -11.78 26.94
N PHE A 27 -11.46 -11.30 27.33
CA PHE A 27 -12.56 -11.09 26.39
C PHE A 27 -12.20 -10.10 25.26
N ILE A 28 -11.59 -8.95 25.60
CA ILE A 28 -11.16 -7.95 24.61
C ILE A 28 -10.13 -8.54 23.63
N ILE A 29 -9.14 -9.30 24.13
CA ILE A 29 -8.12 -9.92 23.29
C ILE A 29 -8.75 -10.99 22.38
N VAL A 30 -9.62 -11.85 22.92
CA VAL A 30 -10.31 -12.88 22.12
C VAL A 30 -11.17 -12.23 21.03
N LEU A 31 -11.96 -11.21 21.37
CA LEU A 31 -12.77 -10.50 20.39
C LEU A 31 -11.91 -9.81 19.32
N GLY A 32 -10.85 -9.12 19.73
CA GLY A 32 -9.91 -8.48 18.82
C GLY A 32 -9.15 -9.47 17.92
N ALA A 33 -8.85 -10.66 18.43
CA ALA A 33 -8.24 -11.76 17.68
C ALA A 33 -9.22 -12.36 16.66
N LEU A 34 -10.47 -12.61 17.05
CA LEU A 34 -11.51 -13.12 16.14
C LEU A 34 -11.68 -12.19 14.93
N LEU A 35 -11.78 -10.87 15.15
CA LEU A 35 -11.87 -9.89 14.07
C LEU A 35 -10.62 -9.83 13.17
N ARG A 36 -9.47 -10.33 13.62
CA ARG A 36 -8.21 -10.32 12.85
C ARG A 36 -7.90 -11.67 12.19
N LEU A 37 -8.42 -12.77 12.72
CA LEU A 37 -8.07 -14.13 12.28
C LEU A 37 -9.16 -14.80 11.45
N LEU A 38 -10.43 -14.44 11.61
CA LEU A 38 -11.51 -15.04 10.82
C LEU A 38 -11.37 -14.66 9.34
N TRP A 39 -11.52 -15.63 8.45
CA TRP A 39 -11.51 -15.45 6.99
C TRP A 39 -10.27 -14.76 6.44
N LEU A 40 -9.11 -14.97 7.06
CA LEU A 40 -7.88 -14.28 6.68
C LEU A 40 -7.33 -14.69 5.30
N ASP A 41 -7.71 -15.89 4.87
CA ASP A 41 -7.44 -16.51 3.58
C ASP A 41 -8.37 -16.01 2.45
N THR A 42 -9.54 -15.45 2.81
CA THR A 42 -10.61 -15.09 1.88
C THR A 42 -10.93 -13.59 1.87
N ILE A 43 -10.67 -12.87 2.95
CA ILE A 43 -10.88 -11.42 3.08
C ILE A 43 -9.60 -10.76 3.61
N PRO A 44 -8.94 -9.88 2.83
CA PRO A 44 -9.29 -9.45 1.47
C PRO A 44 -9.13 -10.55 0.39
N ALA A 45 -9.93 -10.50 -0.68
CA ALA A 45 -9.88 -11.51 -1.75
C ALA A 45 -8.64 -11.38 -2.64
N GLY A 46 -8.23 -10.14 -2.92
CA GLY A 46 -7.03 -9.83 -3.72
C GLY A 46 -5.74 -9.74 -2.89
N TRP A 47 -4.63 -9.51 -3.58
CA TRP A 47 -3.28 -9.27 -3.06
C TRP A 47 -2.73 -8.02 -3.72
N HIS A 48 -2.55 -6.92 -2.99
CA HIS A 48 -1.89 -5.75 -3.60
C HIS A 48 -0.41 -6.08 -3.92
N HIS A 49 0.17 -5.50 -4.97
CA HIS A 49 1.56 -5.79 -5.37
C HIS A 49 2.58 -5.57 -4.25
N ASP A 50 2.46 -4.49 -3.47
CA ASP A 50 3.32 -4.27 -2.29
C ASP A 50 3.25 -5.42 -1.26
N GLU A 51 2.09 -6.05 -1.07
CA GLU A 51 1.93 -7.22 -0.19
C GLU A 51 2.63 -8.44 -0.80
N ALA A 52 2.46 -8.66 -2.11
CA ALA A 52 3.16 -9.72 -2.85
C ALA A 52 4.69 -9.54 -2.82
N LEU A 53 5.19 -8.31 -2.88
CA LEU A 53 6.62 -7.99 -2.74
C LEU A 53 7.18 -8.37 -1.37
N MET A 54 6.41 -8.14 -0.29
CA MET A 54 6.78 -8.66 1.03
C MET A 54 6.85 -10.19 1.02
N GLY A 55 5.92 -10.84 0.31
CA GLY A 55 5.88 -12.29 0.13
C GLY A 55 7.11 -12.84 -0.58
N ILE A 56 7.55 -12.18 -1.66
CA ILE A 56 8.76 -12.56 -2.41
C ILE A 56 9.99 -12.47 -1.50
N MET A 57 10.20 -11.34 -0.81
CA MET A 57 11.36 -11.19 0.08
C MET A 57 11.33 -12.17 1.25
N ALA A 58 10.14 -12.45 1.82
CA ALA A 58 10.00 -13.45 2.87
C ALA A 58 10.27 -14.86 2.34
N SER A 59 9.88 -15.15 1.10
CA SER A 59 10.14 -16.42 0.42
C SER A 59 11.63 -16.65 0.18
N GLU A 60 12.37 -15.61 -0.21
CA GLU A 60 13.83 -15.66 -0.37
C GLU A 60 14.53 -15.96 0.95
N VAL A 61 14.09 -15.33 2.06
CA VAL A 61 14.60 -15.63 3.40
C VAL A 61 14.25 -17.06 3.82
N PHE A 62 13.03 -17.50 3.56
CA PHE A 62 12.53 -18.85 3.88
C PHE A 62 13.34 -19.94 3.15
N ARG A 63 13.61 -19.76 1.84
CA ARG A 63 14.44 -20.68 1.05
C ARG A 63 15.93 -20.62 1.41
N GLY A 64 16.36 -19.55 2.09
CA GLY A 64 17.75 -19.32 2.44
C GLY A 64 18.57 -18.66 1.32
N ASP A 65 17.91 -18.08 0.32
CA ASP A 65 18.53 -17.42 -0.82
C ASP A 65 19.32 -16.18 -0.38
N GLN A 66 18.74 -15.39 0.53
CA GLN A 66 19.39 -14.21 1.11
C GLN A 66 18.90 -13.90 2.52
N ARG A 67 19.76 -13.25 3.32
CA ARG A 67 19.46 -12.80 4.69
C ARG A 67 20.02 -11.39 4.95
N PRO A 68 19.53 -10.38 4.23
CA PRO A 68 20.10 -9.05 4.31
C PRO A 68 19.65 -8.32 5.59
N ILE A 69 20.52 -7.47 6.14
CA ILE A 69 20.17 -6.58 7.26
C ILE A 69 19.19 -5.47 6.84
N PHE A 70 19.13 -5.19 5.54
CA PHE A 70 18.22 -4.25 4.89
C PHE A 70 17.96 -4.72 3.47
N PHE A 71 16.71 -4.70 3.01
CA PHE A 71 16.36 -5.14 1.66
C PHE A 71 16.39 -3.93 0.72
N PRO A 72 17.40 -3.76 -0.15
CA PRO A 72 17.55 -2.56 -0.97
C PRO A 72 16.54 -2.49 -2.14
N ALA A 73 15.92 -3.61 -2.49
CA ALA A 73 14.90 -3.67 -3.53
C ALA A 73 13.70 -2.77 -3.17
N TYR A 74 12.99 -2.27 -4.20
CA TYR A 74 11.75 -1.50 -4.04
C TYR A 74 11.87 -0.32 -3.07
N LEU A 75 12.91 0.50 -3.25
CA LEU A 75 13.17 1.72 -2.48
C LEU A 75 13.53 1.49 -1.01
N GLY A 76 13.90 0.27 -0.64
CA GLY A 76 14.40 -0.04 0.68
C GLY A 76 13.32 -0.49 1.66
N GLN A 77 13.52 -1.67 2.26
CA GLN A 77 12.57 -2.28 3.19
C GLN A 77 13.29 -2.73 4.47
N GLU A 78 12.71 -2.35 5.61
CA GLU A 78 13.18 -2.77 6.92
C GLU A 78 12.83 -4.25 7.20
N PRO A 79 13.72 -5.02 7.85
CA PRO A 79 13.69 -6.47 7.77
C PRO A 79 12.69 -7.17 8.70
N LEU A 80 12.31 -6.60 9.86
CA LEU A 80 11.70 -7.36 10.95
C LEU A 80 10.47 -8.16 10.51
N TYR A 81 9.55 -7.50 9.82
CA TYR A 81 8.32 -8.14 9.35
C TYR A 81 8.59 -9.27 8.33
N ILE A 82 9.57 -9.07 7.44
CA ILE A 82 9.94 -10.04 6.41
C ILE A 82 10.48 -11.31 7.08
N TYR A 83 11.34 -11.18 8.08
CA TYR A 83 11.86 -12.31 8.84
C TYR A 83 10.77 -13.03 9.65
N LEU A 84 9.85 -12.28 10.28
CA LEU A 84 8.71 -12.88 10.99
C LEU A 84 7.79 -13.65 10.02
N SER A 85 7.54 -13.10 8.83
CA SER A 85 6.75 -13.75 7.79
C SER A 85 7.45 -15.00 7.25
N ALA A 86 8.77 -14.96 7.04
CA ALA A 86 9.55 -16.13 6.64
C ALA A 86 9.55 -17.24 7.72
N ALA A 87 9.60 -16.86 9.01
CA ALA A 87 9.43 -17.81 10.10
C ALA A 87 8.02 -18.42 10.13
N MET A 88 7.00 -17.64 9.79
CA MET A 88 5.63 -18.14 9.64
C MET A 88 5.50 -19.10 8.45
N MET A 89 6.16 -18.81 7.31
CA MET A 89 6.24 -19.73 6.17
C MET A 89 6.89 -21.05 6.57
N TRP A 90 7.95 -21.01 7.40
CA TRP A 90 8.58 -22.20 7.97
C TRP A 90 7.64 -22.98 8.88
N LEU A 91 6.87 -22.31 9.73
CA LEU A 91 5.90 -22.95 10.63
C LEU A 91 4.76 -23.62 9.86
N LEU A 92 4.28 -23.00 8.77
CA LEU A 92 3.17 -23.49 7.96
C LEU A 92 3.60 -24.47 6.85
N GLY A 93 4.90 -24.58 6.57
CA GLY A 93 5.45 -25.47 5.56
C GLY A 93 5.24 -25.00 4.11
N GLY A 94 4.99 -23.70 3.88
CA GLY A 94 4.72 -23.16 2.55
C GLY A 94 4.98 -21.66 2.42
N ASN A 95 5.39 -21.24 1.23
CA ASN A 95 5.75 -19.85 0.90
C ASN A 95 5.03 -19.29 -0.34
N GLN A 96 4.03 -19.97 -0.87
CA GLN A 96 3.30 -19.59 -2.10
C GLN A 96 1.87 -19.11 -1.82
N ASP A 97 1.61 -18.69 -0.58
CA ASP A 97 0.30 -18.19 -0.11
C ASP A 97 0.52 -16.90 0.71
N VAL A 98 -0.54 -16.09 0.84
CA VAL A 98 -0.57 -14.84 1.61
C VAL A 98 -0.87 -15.09 3.07
N LEU A 99 -1.45 -16.24 3.39
CA LEU A 99 -1.79 -16.62 4.75
C LEU A 99 -0.61 -16.46 5.74
N PRO A 100 0.64 -16.88 5.44
CA PRO A 100 1.77 -16.64 6.33
C PRO A 100 2.02 -15.15 6.64
N LEU A 101 1.85 -14.27 5.65
CA LEU A 101 2.02 -12.83 5.82
C LEU A 101 0.90 -12.26 6.70
N ARG A 102 -0.35 -12.51 6.31
CA ARG A 102 -1.52 -11.97 7.03
C ARG A 102 -1.65 -12.53 8.42
N LEU A 103 -1.34 -13.81 8.64
CA LEU A 103 -1.31 -14.41 9.97
C LEU A 103 -0.25 -13.74 10.85
N THR A 104 0.92 -13.44 10.28
CA THR A 104 1.96 -12.66 10.97
C THR A 104 1.41 -11.29 11.39
N SER A 105 0.80 -10.53 10.47
CA SER A 105 0.17 -9.25 10.79
C SER A 105 -0.94 -9.36 11.84
N ALA A 106 -1.81 -10.37 11.74
CA ALA A 106 -2.95 -10.54 12.62
C ALA A 106 -2.52 -10.85 14.06
N LEU A 107 -1.48 -11.66 14.23
CA LEU A 107 -0.90 -11.98 15.53
C LEU A 107 -0.20 -10.76 16.15
N ILE A 108 0.56 -9.99 15.36
CA ILE A 108 1.21 -8.75 15.81
C ILE A 108 0.15 -7.71 16.21
N GLY A 109 -0.87 -7.51 15.38
CA GLY A 109 -2.00 -6.62 15.66
C GLY A 109 -2.75 -7.01 16.94
N THR A 110 -2.98 -8.30 17.14
CA THR A 110 -3.58 -8.83 18.38
C THR A 110 -2.68 -8.57 19.60
N GLY A 111 -1.37 -8.80 19.48
CA GLY A 111 -0.39 -8.49 20.52
C GLY A 111 -0.37 -7.01 20.89
N THR A 112 -0.59 -6.13 19.92
CA THR A 112 -0.64 -4.67 20.12
C THR A 112 -1.81 -4.26 21.04
N ILE A 113 -2.94 -4.98 21.04
CA ILE A 113 -4.04 -4.75 21.99
C ILE A 113 -3.58 -4.95 23.44
N GLY A 114 -2.78 -6.00 23.68
CA GLY A 114 -2.18 -6.26 24.98
C GLY A 114 -1.19 -5.17 25.40
N VAL A 115 -0.37 -4.70 24.47
CA VAL A 115 0.55 -3.57 24.70
C VAL A 115 -0.21 -2.29 25.03
N ALA A 116 -1.29 -1.99 24.32
CA ALA A 116 -2.13 -0.82 24.57
C ALA A 116 -2.77 -0.87 25.97
N TYR A 117 -3.25 -2.04 26.40
CA TYR A 117 -3.71 -2.26 27.77
C TYR A 117 -2.60 -1.99 28.80
N LEU A 118 -1.42 -2.59 28.60
CA LEU A 118 -0.28 -2.46 29.51
C LEU A 118 0.14 -1.00 29.64
N LEU A 119 0.26 -0.28 28.52
CA LEU A 119 0.60 1.13 28.48
C LEU A 119 -0.44 2.00 29.21
N GLY A 120 -1.72 1.89 28.85
CA GLY A 120 -2.79 2.65 29.49
C GLY A 120 -2.92 2.35 30.98
N ARG A 121 -2.79 1.08 31.37
CA ARG A 121 -2.75 0.65 32.78
C ARG A 121 -1.54 1.21 33.51
N GLU A 122 -0.38 1.27 32.86
CA GLU A 122 0.85 1.75 33.48
C GLU A 122 0.81 3.26 33.74
N MET A 123 0.34 4.02 32.74
CA MET A 123 0.30 5.49 32.76
C MET A 123 -0.86 6.07 33.57
N PHE A 124 -2.05 5.46 33.49
CA PHE A 124 -3.29 6.05 34.04
C PHE A 124 -4.12 5.10 34.91
N GLY A 125 -3.82 3.80 34.91
CA GLY A 125 -4.49 2.80 35.73
C GLY A 125 -5.45 1.89 34.97
N ARG A 126 -6.01 0.89 35.68
CA ARG A 126 -6.72 -0.27 35.11
C ARG A 126 -7.82 0.10 34.10
N ARG A 127 -8.65 1.08 34.46
CA ARG A 127 -9.78 1.55 33.65
C ARG A 127 -9.32 2.05 32.29
N MET A 128 -8.29 2.88 32.28
CA MET A 128 -7.71 3.43 31.06
C MET A 128 -7.11 2.33 30.18
N GLY A 129 -6.39 1.37 30.78
CA GLY A 129 -5.87 0.22 30.03
C GLY A 129 -6.97 -0.56 29.32
N LEU A 130 -8.06 -0.92 30.02
CA LEU A 130 -9.16 -1.69 29.43
C LEU A 130 -9.89 -0.92 28.33
N ILE A 131 -10.20 0.37 28.54
CA ILE A 131 -10.87 1.19 27.52
C ILE A 131 -9.99 1.36 26.28
N THR A 132 -8.70 1.66 26.47
CA THR A 132 -7.75 1.84 25.35
C THR A 132 -7.63 0.56 24.52
N ALA A 133 -7.50 -0.59 25.20
CA ALA A 133 -7.43 -1.88 24.52
C ALA A 133 -8.73 -2.22 23.78
N ALA A 134 -9.90 -1.94 24.37
CA ALA A 134 -11.19 -2.18 23.71
C ALA A 134 -11.36 -1.30 22.46
N LEU A 135 -11.04 -0.01 22.54
CA LEU A 135 -11.10 0.90 21.40
C LEU A 135 -10.16 0.47 20.27
N GLN A 136 -8.94 0.03 20.61
CA GLN A 136 -7.99 -0.45 19.61
C GLN A 136 -8.39 -1.82 19.03
N ALA A 137 -8.96 -2.71 19.84
CA ALA A 137 -9.43 -4.02 19.38
C ALA A 137 -10.56 -3.90 18.34
N LEU A 138 -11.45 -2.92 18.52
CA LEU A 138 -12.66 -2.69 17.72
C LEU A 138 -12.49 -1.62 16.62
N SER A 139 -11.31 -1.02 16.49
CA SER A 139 -11.06 0.02 15.48
C SER A 139 -10.94 -0.58 14.09
N PHE A 140 -11.73 -0.06 13.15
CA PHE A 140 -11.66 -0.40 11.72
C PHE A 140 -10.24 -0.25 11.16
N TRP A 141 -9.58 0.89 11.40
CA TRP A 141 -8.22 1.15 10.93
C TRP A 141 -7.24 0.08 11.42
N GLN A 142 -7.34 -0.30 12.69
CA GLN A 142 -6.45 -1.31 13.26
C GLN A 142 -6.77 -2.73 12.81
N ILE A 143 -8.04 -3.05 12.54
CA ILE A 143 -8.42 -4.35 11.99
C ILE A 143 -7.89 -4.47 10.57
N LEU A 144 -8.13 -3.47 9.71
CA LEU A 144 -7.66 -3.45 8.32
C LEU A 144 -6.13 -3.60 8.25
N MET A 145 -5.38 -2.75 8.97
CA MET A 145 -3.91 -2.82 8.99
C MET A 145 -3.34 -4.08 9.66
N SER A 146 -4.11 -4.78 10.50
CA SER A 146 -3.68 -6.05 11.09
C SER A 146 -3.94 -7.24 10.17
N ARG A 147 -4.76 -7.07 9.12
CA ARG A 147 -5.16 -8.14 8.20
C ARG A 147 -4.40 -8.10 6.89
N ASP A 148 -3.78 -6.98 6.55
CA ASP A 148 -2.90 -6.85 5.40
C ASP A 148 -1.46 -7.24 5.74
N GLY A 149 -0.77 -7.83 4.78
CA GLY A 149 0.61 -8.30 4.90
C GLY A 149 1.69 -7.21 4.84
N TYR A 150 1.53 -6.11 5.59
CA TYR A 150 2.46 -4.97 5.59
C TYR A 150 3.32 -4.87 6.85
N ARG A 151 4.59 -4.48 6.65
CA ARG A 151 5.57 -4.31 7.74
C ARG A 151 5.24 -3.25 8.78
N SER A 152 4.41 -2.26 8.43
CA SER A 152 4.00 -1.17 9.31
C SER A 152 3.32 -1.66 10.60
N ILE A 153 2.72 -2.85 10.58
CA ILE A 153 2.06 -3.44 11.76
C ILE A 153 3.03 -3.77 12.89
N THR A 154 4.33 -3.93 12.61
CA THR A 154 5.37 -4.20 13.63
C THR A 154 5.75 -2.95 14.44
N GLN A 155 5.47 -1.75 13.94
CA GLN A 155 5.84 -0.50 14.60
C GLN A 155 5.02 -0.23 15.89
N PRO A 156 3.67 -0.25 15.89
CA PRO A 156 2.87 0.04 17.08
C PRO A 156 3.25 -0.76 18.34
N PRO A 157 3.42 -2.10 18.31
CA PRO A 157 3.71 -2.84 19.54
C PRO A 157 5.09 -2.52 20.10
N LEU A 158 6.12 -2.25 19.27
CA LEU A 158 7.46 -1.91 19.76
C LEU A 158 7.51 -0.49 20.36
N GLU A 159 6.82 0.47 19.75
CA GLU A 159 6.70 1.82 20.30
C GLU A 159 5.92 1.83 21.62
N GLY A 160 4.78 1.14 21.65
CA GLY A 160 3.97 0.96 22.85
C GLY A 160 4.73 0.26 23.96
N LEU A 161 5.49 -0.79 23.63
CA LEU A 161 6.33 -1.52 24.58
C LEU A 161 7.46 -0.65 25.12
N THR A 162 8.11 0.16 24.26
CA THR A 162 9.12 1.13 24.68
C THR A 162 8.57 2.06 25.76
N MET A 163 7.41 2.66 25.51
CA MET A 163 6.78 3.59 26.46
C MET A 163 6.30 2.88 27.73
N PHE A 164 5.69 1.70 27.61
CA PHE A 164 5.28 0.90 28.77
C PHE A 164 6.48 0.57 29.67
N LEU A 165 7.59 0.09 29.08
CA LEU A 165 8.78 -0.29 29.81
C LEU A 165 9.48 0.91 30.46
N LEU A 166 9.53 2.07 29.79
CA LEU A 166 10.06 3.30 30.40
C LEU A 166 9.26 3.73 31.63
N TRP A 167 7.93 3.73 31.55
CA TRP A 167 7.07 4.03 32.70
C TRP A 167 7.26 3.02 33.83
N ARG A 168 7.31 1.73 33.46
CA ARG A 168 7.51 0.64 34.43
C ARG A 168 8.88 0.69 35.09
N ALA A 169 9.92 1.07 34.36
CA ALA A 169 11.27 1.25 34.87
C ALA A 169 11.33 2.32 35.96
N SER A 170 10.67 3.45 35.71
CA SER A 170 10.57 4.52 36.71
C SER A 170 9.71 4.12 37.91
N ARG A 171 8.64 3.34 37.71
CA ARG A 171 7.78 2.87 38.79
C ARG A 171 8.46 1.83 39.69
N ARG A 172 9.13 0.86 39.08
CA ARG A 172 9.82 -0.24 39.77
C ARG A 172 11.23 0.12 40.19
N ASN A 173 11.72 1.29 39.77
CA ASN A 173 13.07 1.77 40.01
C ASN A 173 14.15 0.76 39.58
N SER A 174 13.95 0.09 38.44
CA SER A 174 14.82 -1.01 37.98
C SER A 174 15.44 -0.70 36.63
N VAL A 175 16.78 -0.83 36.57
CA VAL A 175 17.59 -0.59 35.36
C VAL A 175 17.28 -1.59 34.25
N TRP A 176 16.89 -2.83 34.60
CA TRP A 176 16.58 -3.86 33.60
C TRP A 176 15.36 -3.51 32.75
N TYR A 177 14.39 -2.78 33.30
CA TYR A 177 13.28 -2.26 32.48
C TYR A 177 13.73 -1.13 31.54
N TYR A 178 14.74 -0.32 31.93
CA TYR A 178 15.36 0.64 30.99
C TYR A 178 16.14 -0.07 29.88
N VAL A 179 16.89 -1.13 30.22
CA VAL A 179 17.58 -1.98 29.23
C VAL A 179 16.56 -2.59 28.26
N ALA A 180 15.48 -3.20 28.77
CA ALA A 180 14.43 -3.77 27.93
C ALA A 180 13.73 -2.70 27.07
N ALA A 181 13.49 -1.49 27.61
CA ALA A 181 12.98 -0.37 26.83
C ALA A 181 13.96 0.04 25.72
N GLY A 182 15.27 -0.04 25.98
CA GLY A 182 16.32 0.26 25.01
C GLY A 182 16.32 -0.75 23.87
N VAL A 183 16.14 -2.04 24.18
CA VAL A 183 15.96 -3.09 23.16
C VAL A 183 14.72 -2.81 22.31
N ALA A 184 13.59 -2.46 22.94
CA ALA A 184 12.35 -2.15 22.20
C ALA A 184 12.50 -0.90 21.30
N LEU A 185 13.12 0.18 21.80
CA LEU A 185 13.39 1.38 21.00
C LEU A 185 14.35 1.06 19.85
N GLY A 186 15.44 0.36 20.14
CA GLY A 186 16.42 -0.02 19.14
C GLY A 186 15.84 -0.93 18.07
N GLY A 187 14.87 -1.78 18.45
CA GLY A 187 14.09 -2.63 17.55
C GLY A 187 13.17 -1.85 16.61
N CYS A 188 12.72 -0.65 16.98
CA CYS A 188 11.82 0.16 16.15
C CYS A 188 12.42 0.48 14.78
N ILE A 189 13.75 0.65 14.67
CA ILE A 189 14.41 0.96 13.39
C ILE A 189 14.28 -0.18 12.36
N TYR A 190 13.93 -1.40 12.77
CA TYR A 190 13.76 -2.56 11.89
C TYR A 190 12.31 -2.79 11.43
N THR A 191 11.39 -1.87 11.76
CA THR A 191 9.94 -2.05 11.50
C THR A 191 9.50 -1.41 10.19
N TYR A 192 9.36 -0.09 10.20
CA TYR A 192 8.83 0.73 9.13
C TYR A 192 9.50 2.10 9.14
N LEU A 193 9.54 2.76 7.98
CA LEU A 193 10.23 4.02 7.76
C LEU A 193 9.80 5.09 8.77
N GLY A 194 8.50 5.14 9.08
CA GLY A 194 7.93 6.10 10.05
C GLY A 194 8.48 5.96 11.47
N ALA A 195 8.94 4.77 11.86
CA ALA A 195 9.46 4.51 13.20
C ALA A 195 10.77 5.26 13.48
N ARG A 196 11.50 5.69 12.45
CA ARG A 196 12.73 6.48 12.59
C ARG A 196 12.49 7.84 13.25
N LEU A 197 11.26 8.36 13.18
CA LEU A 197 10.86 9.61 13.84
C LEU A 197 10.34 9.40 15.28
N PHE A 198 10.13 8.16 15.71
CA PHE A 198 9.65 7.85 17.07
C PHE A 198 10.52 8.40 18.21
N PRO A 199 11.87 8.40 18.13
CA PRO A 199 12.70 9.07 19.13
C PRO A 199 12.33 10.55 19.34
N GLY A 200 11.77 11.21 18.32
CA GLY A 200 11.24 12.57 18.41
C GLY A 200 10.15 12.73 19.48
N THR A 201 9.32 11.72 19.72
CA THR A 201 8.33 11.71 20.81
C THR A 201 9.01 11.89 22.18
N LEU A 202 10.13 11.19 22.40
CA LEU A 202 10.89 11.27 23.64
C LEU A 202 11.56 12.64 23.79
N VAL A 203 12.04 13.22 22.68
CA VAL A 203 12.63 14.57 22.66
C VAL A 203 11.59 15.64 23.01
N VAL A 204 10.41 15.61 22.37
CA VAL A 204 9.31 16.54 22.66
C VAL A 204 8.86 16.41 24.12
N PHE A 205 8.77 15.18 24.64
CA PHE A 205 8.44 14.96 26.05
C PHE A 205 9.53 15.43 27.02
N ALA A 206 10.81 15.23 26.68
CA ALA A 206 11.94 15.71 27.47
C ALA A 206 11.94 17.24 27.54
N PHE A 207 11.67 17.92 26.42
CA PHE A 207 11.50 19.37 26.39
C PHE A 207 10.36 19.83 27.31
N TRP A 208 9.21 19.16 27.26
CA TRP A 208 8.12 19.44 28.21
C TRP A 208 8.54 19.23 29.67
N CYS A 209 9.35 18.20 29.98
CA CYS A 209 9.84 17.96 31.34
C CYS A 209 10.72 19.11 31.84
N ILE A 210 11.59 19.65 30.97
CA ILE A 210 12.42 20.83 31.27
C ILE A 210 11.53 22.03 31.59
N LEU A 211 10.54 22.33 30.74
CA LEU A 211 9.59 23.43 30.96
C LEU A 211 8.76 23.24 32.24
N ALA A 212 8.37 22.00 32.54
CA ALA A 212 7.65 21.64 33.76
C ALA A 212 8.55 21.63 35.02
N ARG A 213 9.85 21.94 34.87
CA ARG A 213 10.89 21.90 35.93
C ARG A 213 10.95 20.55 36.64
N ARG A 214 10.81 19.48 35.87
CA ARG A 214 10.95 18.10 36.34
C ARG A 214 12.29 17.54 35.91
N TRP A 215 13.12 17.22 36.89
CA TRP A 215 14.45 16.69 36.66
C TRP A 215 14.53 15.22 37.07
N PRO A 216 15.24 14.38 36.30
CA PRO A 216 15.44 12.98 36.65
C PRO A 216 16.35 12.86 37.89
N SER A 217 16.07 11.88 38.75
CA SER A 217 16.98 11.51 39.84
C SER A 217 18.28 10.92 39.28
N VAL A 218 19.35 10.85 40.09
CA VAL A 218 20.63 10.22 39.68
C VAL A 218 20.41 8.81 39.13
N ARG A 219 19.64 7.98 39.85
CA ARG A 219 19.32 6.60 39.43
C ARG A 219 18.52 6.56 38.14
N MET A 220 17.61 7.50 37.93
CA MET A 220 16.90 7.62 36.65
C MET A 220 17.83 8.03 35.52
N ARG A 221 18.81 8.91 35.76
CA ARG A 221 19.82 9.25 34.74
C ARG A 221 20.62 8.03 34.33
N ILE A 222 21.10 7.22 35.29
CA ILE A 222 21.80 5.95 35.01
C ILE A 222 20.90 5.02 34.16
N GLY A 223 19.63 4.88 34.54
CA GLY A 223 18.66 4.11 33.77
C GLY A 223 18.46 4.63 32.35
N LEU A 224 18.27 5.94 32.17
CA LEU A 224 18.12 6.58 30.87
C LEU A 224 19.39 6.44 30.01
N THR A 225 20.58 6.50 30.61
CA THR A 225 21.84 6.23 29.91
C THR A 225 21.88 4.78 29.43
N ALA A 226 21.57 3.80 30.28
CA ALA A 226 21.51 2.40 29.88
C ALA A 226 20.49 2.17 28.75
N PHE A 227 19.32 2.81 28.84
CA PHE A 227 18.30 2.82 27.80
C PHE A 227 18.84 3.31 26.45
N LEU A 228 19.48 4.47 26.42
CA LEU A 228 20.03 5.06 25.19
C LEU A 228 21.19 4.24 24.61
N VAL A 229 22.09 3.74 25.45
CA VAL A 229 23.21 2.88 25.03
C VAL A 229 22.69 1.60 24.39
N VAL A 230 21.74 0.91 25.05
CA VAL A 230 21.19 -0.34 24.51
C VAL A 230 20.38 -0.09 23.23
N ALA A 231 19.61 0.99 23.16
CA ALA A 231 18.93 1.37 21.92
C ALA A 231 19.92 1.59 20.77
N GLY A 232 21.01 2.33 21.03
CA GLY A 232 22.08 2.54 20.07
C GLY A 232 22.74 1.23 19.62
N LEU A 233 23.05 0.32 20.55
CA LEU A 233 23.64 -0.99 20.24
C LEU A 233 22.71 -1.87 19.39
N VAL A 234 21.42 -1.92 19.72
CA VAL A 234 20.44 -2.72 18.95
C VAL A 234 20.20 -2.12 17.57
N SER A 235 20.18 -0.78 17.43
CA SER A 235 20.06 -0.12 16.13
C SER A 235 21.37 -0.11 15.31
N ALA A 236 22.52 -0.36 15.94
CA ALA A 236 23.83 -0.21 15.32
C ALA A 236 23.99 -0.97 13.99
N PRO A 237 23.60 -2.25 13.85
CA PRO A 237 23.76 -2.97 12.59
C PRO A 237 23.12 -2.25 11.39
N LEU A 238 21.88 -1.79 11.54
CA LEU A 238 21.18 -1.09 10.46
C LEU A 238 21.69 0.34 10.25
N LEU A 239 22.07 1.04 11.32
CA LEU A 239 22.69 2.36 11.21
C LEU A 239 24.06 2.31 10.51
N ILE A 240 24.87 1.28 10.79
CA ILE A 240 26.13 1.02 10.10
C ILE A 240 25.88 0.69 8.64
N TYR A 241 24.85 -0.11 8.33
CA TYR A 241 24.48 -0.38 6.94
C TYR A 241 24.16 0.91 6.18
N PHE A 242 23.32 1.78 6.76
CA PHE A 242 23.00 3.07 6.14
C PHE A 242 24.21 3.99 5.98
N ALA A 243 25.15 3.98 6.93
CA ALA A 243 26.38 4.75 6.83
C ALA A 243 27.33 4.24 5.73
N THR A 244 27.32 2.93 5.48
CA THR A 244 28.17 2.26 4.49
C THR A 244 27.53 2.16 3.09
N HIS A 245 26.22 2.41 2.99
CA HIS A 245 25.46 2.42 1.73
C HIS A 245 24.70 3.74 1.57
N PRO A 246 25.39 4.86 1.25
CA PRO A 246 24.76 6.17 1.12
C PRO A 246 23.56 6.15 0.17
N GLY A 247 22.52 6.92 0.51
CA GLY A 247 21.27 7.00 -0.25
C GLY A 247 20.20 5.99 0.20
N THR A 248 20.56 4.83 0.76
CA THR A 248 19.57 3.83 1.22
C THR A 248 18.72 4.30 2.40
N PHE A 249 19.25 5.19 3.24
CA PHE A 249 18.50 5.80 4.34
C PHE A 249 17.41 6.75 3.83
N SER A 250 17.73 7.62 2.87
CA SER A 250 16.84 8.72 2.47
C SER A 250 16.06 8.44 1.20
N ALA A 251 16.36 7.39 0.42
CA ALA A 251 15.76 7.12 -0.89
C ALA A 251 14.25 7.32 -0.94
N ARG A 252 13.51 6.71 -0.01
CA ARG A 252 12.06 6.89 0.06
C ARG A 252 11.62 8.23 0.63
N ILE A 253 12.38 8.79 1.58
CA ILE A 253 12.09 10.10 2.18
C ILE A 253 12.20 11.18 1.10
N ASP A 254 13.26 11.16 0.29
CA ASP A 254 13.53 12.13 -0.77
C ASP A 254 12.45 12.07 -1.87
N GLN A 255 11.92 10.89 -2.19
CA GLN A 255 10.84 10.78 -3.15
C GLN A 255 9.54 11.43 -2.69
N VAL A 256 9.21 11.31 -1.40
CA VAL A 256 7.90 11.74 -0.91
C VAL A 256 7.96 13.06 -0.17
N MET A 257 9.12 13.64 0.10
CA MET A 257 9.21 14.86 0.89
C MET A 257 8.62 16.07 0.13
N VAL A 258 7.72 16.82 0.76
CA VAL A 258 7.08 18.02 0.20
C VAL A 258 8.09 19.11 -0.15
N LEU A 259 9.21 19.16 0.56
CA LEU A 259 10.29 20.12 0.34
C LEU A 259 11.19 19.77 -0.86
N GLN A 260 11.04 18.60 -1.47
CA GLN A 260 11.89 18.21 -2.60
C GLN A 260 11.47 18.91 -3.90
N PRO A 261 12.41 19.48 -4.67
CA PRO A 261 12.11 20.14 -5.94
C PRO A 261 11.38 19.18 -6.89
N GLY A 262 10.24 19.62 -7.44
CA GLY A 262 9.39 18.82 -8.33
C GLY A 262 8.17 18.17 -7.66
N ASN A 263 8.15 18.04 -6.33
CA ASN A 263 7.04 17.40 -5.62
C ASN A 263 5.86 18.34 -5.29
N SER A 264 6.13 19.63 -5.05
CA SER A 264 5.11 20.59 -4.53
C SER A 264 5.05 21.91 -5.32
N GLY A 265 5.64 21.94 -6.52
CA GLY A 265 5.76 23.17 -7.31
C GLY A 265 6.50 24.28 -6.57
N SER A 266 6.06 25.53 -6.75
CA SER A 266 6.69 26.73 -6.16
C SER A 266 6.26 27.05 -4.72
N GLU A 267 5.32 26.32 -4.11
CA GLU A 267 4.72 26.67 -2.81
C GLU A 267 4.70 25.53 -1.77
N PRO A 268 5.86 25.00 -1.35
CA PRO A 268 5.93 23.85 -0.45
C PRO A 268 5.32 24.12 0.95
N LEU A 269 5.41 25.35 1.47
CA LEU A 269 4.83 25.69 2.78
C LEU A 269 3.29 25.65 2.76
N GLN A 270 2.68 26.09 1.66
CA GLN A 270 1.24 26.01 1.49
C GLN A 270 0.78 24.55 1.42
N ALA A 271 1.51 23.72 0.66
CA ALA A 271 1.26 22.28 0.58
C ALA A 271 1.36 21.60 1.97
N MET A 272 2.38 21.94 2.77
CA MET A 272 2.49 21.44 4.15
C MET A 272 1.29 21.83 5.02
N GLY A 273 0.83 23.09 4.93
CA GLY A 273 -0.35 23.57 5.65
C GLY A 273 -1.62 22.83 5.26
N GLN A 274 -1.84 22.61 3.95
CA GLN A 274 -2.97 21.83 3.45
C GLN A 274 -2.91 20.37 3.90
N ASN A 275 -1.73 19.74 3.82
CA ASN A 275 -1.52 18.37 4.29
C ASN A 275 -1.80 18.22 5.78
N PHE A 276 -1.41 19.21 6.58
CA PHE A 276 -1.68 19.23 8.02
C PHE A 276 -3.18 19.32 8.30
N LEU A 277 -3.92 20.23 7.63
CA LEU A 277 -5.37 20.34 7.78
C LEU A 277 -6.10 19.07 7.32
N ARG A 278 -5.70 18.49 6.19
CA ARG A 278 -6.23 17.20 5.71
C ARG A 278 -6.00 16.10 6.73
N LEU A 279 -4.79 15.97 7.26
CA LEU A 279 -4.44 14.99 8.29
C LEU A 279 -5.28 15.15 9.56
N LEU A 280 -5.51 16.38 10.03
CA LEU A 280 -6.40 16.62 11.18
C LEU A 280 -7.85 16.20 10.87
N GLY A 281 -8.31 16.43 9.64
CA GLY A 281 -9.62 15.97 9.16
C GLY A 281 -9.78 14.45 9.15
N LYS A 282 -8.69 13.67 8.99
CA LYS A 282 -8.73 12.19 8.94
C LYS A 282 -9.27 11.54 10.21
N PHE A 283 -9.12 12.21 11.35
CA PHE A 283 -9.56 11.65 12.62
C PHE A 283 -11.09 11.58 12.76
N THR A 284 -11.84 12.53 12.21
CA THR A 284 -13.30 12.63 12.46
C THR A 284 -14.14 13.17 11.29
N VAL A 285 -13.53 13.73 10.24
CA VAL A 285 -14.23 14.40 9.13
C VAL A 285 -14.20 13.55 7.86
N GLN A 286 -13.01 13.30 7.31
CA GLN A 286 -12.84 12.54 6.07
C GLN A 286 -11.55 11.74 6.11
N GLY A 287 -11.70 10.41 6.12
CA GLY A 287 -10.60 9.44 6.11
C GLY A 287 -9.86 9.33 4.78
N ASP A 288 -9.04 8.29 4.65
CA ASP A 288 -8.39 7.96 3.38
C ASP A 288 -9.38 7.47 2.34
N THR A 289 -9.11 7.83 1.09
CA THR A 289 -9.93 7.51 -0.08
C THR A 289 -9.49 6.21 -0.75
N LEU A 290 -8.23 5.80 -0.56
CA LEU A 290 -7.72 4.53 -1.07
C LEU A 290 -8.33 3.36 -0.29
N TRP A 291 -8.99 2.46 -1.02
CA TRP A 291 -9.68 1.32 -0.43
C TRP A 291 -8.73 0.39 0.33
N ARG A 292 -7.49 0.22 -0.14
CA ARG A 292 -6.47 -0.60 0.55
C ARG A 292 -6.03 -0.07 1.92
N PHE A 293 -6.35 1.18 2.27
CA PHE A 293 -6.01 1.74 3.59
C PHE A 293 -7.22 2.12 4.42
N ASN A 294 -8.43 2.10 3.83
CA ASN A 294 -9.64 2.52 4.50
C ASN A 294 -10.91 2.11 3.75
N LEU A 295 -12.07 2.15 4.41
CA LEU A 295 -13.34 2.34 3.70
C LEU A 295 -13.35 3.77 3.18
N ALA A 296 -13.47 3.96 1.85
CA ALA A 296 -13.21 5.26 1.22
C ALA A 296 -13.95 6.42 1.92
N GLY A 297 -13.18 7.35 2.47
CA GLY A 297 -13.68 8.53 3.19
C GLY A 297 -14.05 8.32 4.67
N ARG A 298 -14.06 7.10 5.20
CA ARG A 298 -14.42 6.80 6.60
C ARG A 298 -13.38 7.37 7.58
N PRO A 299 -13.74 8.25 8.52
CA PRO A 299 -12.78 8.75 9.51
C PRO A 299 -12.21 7.66 10.44
N PHE A 300 -11.05 7.89 11.05
CA PHE A 300 -10.47 6.95 12.02
C PHE A 300 -11.34 6.74 13.25
N PHE A 301 -12.01 7.80 13.72
CA PHE A 301 -12.97 7.75 14.81
C PHE A 301 -14.34 8.26 14.35
N VAL A 302 -15.37 7.44 14.52
CA VAL A 302 -16.75 7.75 14.15
C VAL A 302 -17.62 7.95 15.39
N GLY A 303 -18.69 8.73 15.25
CA GLY A 303 -19.69 8.94 16.30
C GLY A 303 -19.09 9.36 17.65
N ALA A 304 -19.42 8.61 18.71
CA ALA A 304 -18.99 8.91 20.07
C ALA A 304 -17.46 8.88 20.25
N ALA A 305 -16.75 7.98 19.56
CA ALA A 305 -15.30 7.90 19.64
C ALA A 305 -14.62 9.19 19.16
N GLY A 306 -15.17 9.83 18.11
CA GLY A 306 -14.66 11.11 17.59
C GLY A 306 -14.85 12.27 18.57
N VAL A 307 -16.00 12.36 19.23
CA VAL A 307 -16.22 13.38 20.28
C VAL A 307 -15.28 13.14 21.48
N LEU A 308 -15.15 11.89 21.90
CA LEU A 308 -14.28 11.50 23.00
C LEU A 308 -12.80 11.77 22.67
N PHE A 309 -12.39 11.62 21.41
CA PHE A 309 -11.03 11.97 20.96
C PHE A 309 -10.71 13.45 21.24
N TYR A 310 -11.60 14.38 20.88
CA TYR A 310 -11.39 15.81 21.16
C TYR A 310 -11.46 16.15 22.64
N LEU A 311 -12.39 15.56 23.39
CA LEU A 311 -12.42 15.69 24.85
C LEU A 311 -11.13 15.14 25.49
N GLY A 312 -10.58 14.08 24.90
CA GLY A 312 -9.29 13.49 25.23
C GLY A 312 -8.13 14.43 25.00
N LEU A 313 -8.05 15.06 23.82
CA LEU A 313 -7.06 16.09 23.51
C LEU A 313 -7.12 17.24 24.52
N LEU A 314 -8.32 17.73 24.82
CA LEU A 314 -8.52 18.78 25.83
C LEU A 314 -8.07 18.32 27.22
N ALA A 315 -8.49 17.14 27.66
CA ALA A 315 -8.09 16.58 28.94
C ALA A 315 -6.57 16.36 29.02
N ALA A 316 -5.94 15.96 27.91
CA ALA A 316 -4.50 15.79 27.80
C ALA A 316 -3.77 17.14 27.93
N ALA A 317 -4.26 18.18 27.25
CA ALA A 317 -3.73 19.55 27.31
C ALA A 317 -3.87 20.16 28.70
N VAL A 318 -5.05 20.09 29.31
CA VAL A 318 -5.28 20.53 30.68
C VAL A 318 -4.37 19.76 31.66
N GLY A 319 -4.20 18.46 31.44
CA GLY A 319 -3.27 17.63 32.21
C GLY A 319 -1.81 18.10 32.08
N ALA A 320 -1.35 18.38 30.86
CA ALA A 320 0.00 18.85 30.58
C ALA A 320 0.27 20.22 31.21
N VAL A 321 -0.66 21.18 31.10
CA VAL A 321 -0.58 22.50 31.74
C VAL A 321 -0.55 22.37 33.27
N ARG A 322 -1.34 21.45 33.83
CA ARG A 322 -1.30 21.07 35.25
C ARG A 322 -0.09 20.24 35.63
N ARG A 323 0.90 20.14 34.74
CA ARG A 323 2.17 19.43 34.93
C ARG A 323 1.93 17.96 35.31
N LYS A 324 1.05 17.24 34.60
CA LYS A 324 0.90 15.78 34.75
C LYS A 324 1.67 15.08 33.61
N PRO A 325 2.63 14.17 33.92
CA PRO A 325 3.52 13.60 32.91
C PRO A 325 2.80 12.69 31.91
N ALA A 326 1.86 11.86 32.35
CA ALA A 326 1.17 10.93 31.46
C ALA A 326 0.34 11.64 30.36
N PRO A 327 -0.54 12.62 30.69
CA PRO A 327 -1.19 13.48 29.68
C PRO A 327 -0.23 14.19 28.71
N ALA A 328 0.88 14.72 29.23
CA ALA A 328 1.86 15.42 28.41
C ALA A 328 2.60 14.50 27.45
N MET A 329 2.88 13.25 27.84
CA MET A 329 3.46 12.27 26.93
C MET A 329 2.51 11.92 25.79
N VAL A 330 1.21 11.73 26.08
CA VAL A 330 0.21 11.45 25.03
C VAL A 330 0.18 12.58 24.00
N LEU A 331 0.23 13.84 24.45
CA LEU A 331 0.33 14.98 23.53
C LEU A 331 1.66 15.05 22.78
N ALA A 332 2.78 14.82 23.46
CA ALA A 332 4.10 14.81 22.82
C ALA A 332 4.16 13.76 21.70
N TRP A 333 3.60 12.57 21.96
CA TRP A 333 3.48 11.51 20.97
C TRP A 333 2.57 11.92 19.81
N PHE A 334 1.37 12.43 20.12
CA PHE A 334 0.45 12.89 19.09
C PHE A 334 1.10 13.94 18.17
N VAL A 335 1.77 14.94 18.72
CA VAL A 335 2.43 15.98 17.93
C VAL A 335 3.61 15.42 17.14
N ALA A 336 4.49 14.64 17.76
CA ALA A 336 5.70 14.14 17.11
C ALA A 336 5.38 13.18 15.96
N MET A 337 4.40 12.29 16.12
CA MET A 337 4.07 11.27 15.12
C MET A 337 3.02 11.72 14.11
N LEU A 338 2.53 12.96 14.18
CA LEU A 338 1.88 13.62 13.03
C LEU A 338 2.91 14.06 11.98
N PHE A 339 4.15 14.34 12.39
CA PHE A 339 5.22 14.89 11.57
C PHE A 339 5.55 14.09 10.29
N PRO A 340 5.71 12.74 10.32
CA PRO A 340 6.00 11.96 9.13
C PRO A 340 4.93 12.11 8.02
N SER A 341 3.68 12.26 8.42
CA SER A 341 2.52 12.19 7.53
C SER A 341 2.26 13.48 6.76
N PHE A 342 2.43 14.67 7.37
CA PHE A 342 2.16 15.94 6.65
C PHE A 342 3.34 16.46 5.84
N LEU A 343 4.56 15.95 6.08
CA LEU A 343 5.75 16.25 5.28
C LEU A 343 5.82 15.50 3.95
N SER A 344 4.83 14.65 3.68
CA SER A 344 4.84 13.74 2.53
C SER A 344 3.82 14.15 1.44
N VAL A 345 4.22 14.12 0.17
CA VAL A 345 3.32 14.23 -0.99
C VAL A 345 2.51 12.95 -1.23
N GLY A 346 1.39 13.07 -1.94
CA GLY A 346 0.44 11.96 -2.16
C GLY A 346 -0.33 11.62 -0.88
N THR A 347 -1.30 12.45 -0.53
CA THR A 347 -2.04 12.49 0.75
C THR A 347 -3.11 11.41 0.91
N GLU A 348 -2.89 10.24 0.33
CA GLU A 348 -3.95 9.23 0.20
C GLU A 348 -3.72 7.98 1.07
N ALA A 349 -2.53 7.87 1.67
CA ALA A 349 -2.09 6.74 2.50
C ALA A 349 -1.79 7.13 3.95
N TYR A 350 -2.60 8.01 4.56
CA TYR A 350 -2.34 8.48 5.92
C TYR A 350 -2.44 7.39 6.98
N GLY A 351 -3.38 6.45 6.84
CA GLY A 351 -3.54 5.31 7.74
C GLY A 351 -2.25 4.48 7.85
N LEU A 352 -1.60 4.20 6.73
CA LEU A 352 -0.31 3.51 6.70
C LEU A 352 0.82 4.38 7.28
N ARG A 353 0.93 5.64 6.86
CA ARG A 353 2.01 6.55 7.28
C ARG A 353 1.92 6.98 8.74
N SER A 354 0.73 6.90 9.32
CA SER A 354 0.42 7.30 10.70
C SER A 354 0.40 6.11 11.67
N MET A 355 0.89 4.93 11.29
CA MET A 355 0.92 3.76 12.18
C MET A 355 1.69 4.03 13.49
N GLY A 356 2.67 4.92 13.47
CA GLY A 356 3.36 5.38 14.67
C GLY A 356 2.51 6.18 15.67
N LEU A 357 1.31 6.61 15.29
CA LEU A 357 0.35 7.22 16.21
C LEU A 357 -0.49 6.17 16.94
N ALA A 358 -0.65 4.96 16.39
CA ALA A 358 -1.65 4.00 16.85
C ALA A 358 -1.62 3.75 18.38
N PRO A 359 -0.47 3.44 19.03
CA PRO A 359 -0.49 3.16 20.46
C PRO A 359 -0.81 4.37 21.33
N GLY A 360 -0.43 5.58 20.87
CA GLY A 360 -0.65 6.83 21.60
C GLY A 360 -2.05 7.41 21.37
N VAL A 361 -2.60 7.28 20.16
CA VAL A 361 -3.82 7.97 19.76
C VAL A 361 -5.06 7.37 20.41
N PHE A 362 -5.14 6.04 20.62
CA PHE A 362 -6.29 5.42 21.31
C PHE A 362 -6.37 5.79 22.80
N LEU A 363 -5.28 6.28 23.41
CA LEU A 363 -5.32 6.84 24.76
C LEU A 363 -6.16 8.13 24.83
N LEU A 364 -6.29 8.88 23.74
CA LEU A 364 -7.05 10.13 23.70
C LEU A 364 -8.56 9.90 23.91
N PRO A 365 -9.28 9.13 23.07
CA PRO A 365 -10.70 8.86 23.31
C PRO A 365 -10.94 8.15 24.66
N ALA A 366 -10.03 7.28 25.09
CA ALA A 366 -10.09 6.68 26.42
C ALA A 366 -10.00 7.75 27.54
N LEU A 367 -9.06 8.69 27.41
CA LEU A 367 -8.87 9.78 28.36
C LEU A 367 -10.08 10.73 28.37
N GLY A 368 -10.66 11.02 27.21
CA GLY A 368 -11.88 11.82 27.09
C GLY A 368 -13.04 11.18 27.85
N PHE A 369 -13.25 9.87 27.65
CA PHE A 369 -14.30 9.13 28.35
C PHE A 369 -14.08 9.09 29.86
N VAL A 370 -12.84 8.82 30.28
CA VAL A 370 -12.49 8.79 31.70
C VAL A 370 -12.62 10.17 32.35
N ALA A 371 -12.28 11.25 31.64
CA ALA A 371 -12.46 12.61 32.13
C ALA A 371 -13.94 12.94 32.35
N VAL A 372 -14.82 12.58 31.41
CA VAL A 372 -16.27 12.73 31.54
C VAL A 372 -16.80 11.89 32.70
N TRP A 373 -16.38 10.62 32.79
CA TRP A 373 -16.75 9.73 33.89
C TRP A 373 -16.39 10.36 35.23
N ASP A 374 -15.13 10.74 35.43
CA ASP A 374 -14.65 11.28 36.70
C ASP A 374 -15.35 12.60 37.06
N LEU A 375 -15.68 13.43 36.06
CA LEU A 375 -16.42 14.66 36.25
C LEU A 375 -17.86 14.41 36.75
N ILE A 376 -18.57 13.45 36.16
CA ILE A 376 -19.94 13.09 36.56
C ILE A 376 -19.91 12.45 37.96
N ALA A 377 -19.02 11.49 38.19
CA ALA A 377 -18.90 10.80 39.47
C ALA A 377 -18.49 11.75 40.62
N ALA A 378 -17.68 12.78 40.34
CA ALA A 378 -17.31 13.79 41.33
C ALA A 378 -18.46 14.72 41.71
N ARG A 379 -19.44 14.93 40.83
CA ARG A 379 -20.64 15.74 41.09
C ARG A 379 -21.80 14.95 41.67
N ALA A 380 -21.81 13.64 41.53
CA ALA A 380 -22.84 12.77 42.07
C ALA A 380 -22.78 12.71 43.62
N PRO A 381 -23.93 12.80 44.32
CA PRO A 381 -24.00 12.53 45.75
C PRO A 381 -23.40 11.17 46.09
N ARG A 382 -22.72 11.04 47.25
CA ARG A 382 -22.03 9.79 47.64
C ARG A 382 -22.93 8.55 47.59
N ALA A 383 -24.20 8.69 47.96
CA ALA A 383 -25.18 7.60 47.90
C ALA A 383 -25.44 7.08 46.48
N TRP A 384 -25.25 7.92 45.45
CA TRP A 384 -25.54 7.61 44.05
C TRP A 384 -24.30 7.24 43.25
N GLN A 385 -23.11 7.32 43.86
CA GLN A 385 -21.84 6.99 43.19
C GLN A 385 -21.82 5.55 42.64
N PRO A 386 -22.27 4.51 43.36
CA PRO A 386 -22.32 3.15 42.82
C PRO A 386 -23.17 3.05 41.55
N GLY A 387 -24.37 3.64 41.57
CA GLY A 387 -25.26 3.70 40.40
C GLY A 387 -24.67 4.50 39.24
N THR A 388 -23.95 5.59 39.54
CA THR A 388 -23.25 6.41 38.54
C THR A 388 -22.13 5.60 37.86
N HIS A 389 -21.33 4.86 38.63
CA HIS A 389 -20.29 3.99 38.06
C HIS A 389 -20.88 2.86 37.22
N LEU A 390 -22.00 2.27 37.64
CA LEU A 390 -22.70 1.26 36.85
C LEU A 390 -23.24 1.84 35.53
N ALA A 391 -23.89 3.00 35.59
CA ALA A 391 -24.42 3.69 34.41
C ALA A 391 -23.31 4.07 33.43
N MET A 392 -22.19 4.63 33.90
CA MET A 392 -21.05 4.93 33.04
C MET A 392 -20.41 3.67 32.43
N GLY A 393 -20.40 2.55 33.18
CA GLY A 393 -20.00 1.25 32.64
C GLY A 393 -20.93 0.77 31.53
N ALA A 394 -22.25 0.91 31.70
CA ALA A 394 -23.23 0.57 30.67
C ALA A 394 -23.09 1.46 29.43
N VAL A 395 -22.91 2.78 29.60
CA VAL A 395 -22.66 3.72 28.50
C VAL A 395 -21.40 3.33 27.71
N LEU A 396 -20.32 2.95 28.42
CA LEU A 396 -19.10 2.47 27.77
C LEU A 396 -19.38 1.22 26.91
N ILE A 397 -20.12 0.25 27.46
CA ILE A 397 -20.47 -0.97 26.74
C ILE A 397 -21.28 -0.63 25.49
N VAL A 398 -22.28 0.25 25.58
CA VAL A 398 -23.08 0.68 24.42
C VAL A 398 -22.21 1.33 23.35
N ILE A 399 -21.30 2.24 23.74
CA ILE A 399 -20.37 2.89 22.80
C ILE A 399 -19.49 1.84 22.11
N LEU A 400 -18.91 0.91 22.87
CA LEU A 400 -18.06 -0.15 22.33
C LEU A 400 -18.84 -1.14 21.45
N SER A 401 -20.09 -1.46 21.80
CA SER A 401 -20.95 -2.31 20.99
C SER A 401 -21.31 -1.66 19.65
N ILE A 402 -21.58 -0.34 19.64
CA ILE A 402 -21.82 0.40 18.40
C ILE A 402 -20.53 0.47 17.57
N GLU A 403 -19.38 0.77 18.17
CA GLU A 403 -18.09 0.80 17.46
C GLU A 403 -17.76 -0.58 16.87
N GLY A 404 -17.88 -1.64 17.66
CA GLY A 404 -17.62 -3.01 17.19
C GLY A 404 -18.59 -3.46 16.11
N GLY A 405 -19.88 -3.16 16.25
CA GLY A 405 -20.91 -3.51 15.27
C GLY A 405 -20.75 -2.75 13.94
N THR A 406 -20.46 -1.44 14.01
CA THR A 406 -20.18 -0.64 12.82
C THR A 406 -18.88 -1.07 12.15
N THR A 407 -17.79 -1.28 12.89
CA THR A 407 -16.55 -1.80 12.32
C THR A 407 -16.73 -3.17 11.68
N TYR A 408 -17.50 -4.08 12.30
CA TYR A 408 -17.77 -5.39 11.72
C TYR A 408 -18.50 -5.27 10.38
N ARG A 409 -19.61 -4.50 10.34
CA ARG A 409 -20.35 -4.24 9.10
C ARG A 409 -19.45 -3.57 8.05
N ASP A 410 -18.80 -2.47 8.44
CA ASP A 410 -18.00 -1.66 7.53
C ASP A 410 -16.85 -2.47 6.93
N TYR A 411 -16.21 -3.37 7.69
CA TYR A 411 -15.08 -4.18 7.19
C TYR A 411 -15.53 -5.44 6.46
N PHE A 412 -16.35 -6.29 7.10
CA PHE A 412 -16.68 -7.63 6.60
C PHE A 412 -17.84 -7.65 5.62
N THR A 413 -18.67 -6.60 5.58
CA THR A 413 -19.83 -6.53 4.69
C THR A 413 -19.64 -5.46 3.62
N ASP A 414 -19.38 -4.22 4.03
CA ASP A 414 -19.34 -3.11 3.09
C ASP A 414 -18.02 -3.10 2.33
N TRP A 415 -16.88 -2.97 3.03
CA TRP A 415 -15.56 -2.86 2.42
C TRP A 415 -15.14 -4.11 1.65
N ALA A 416 -15.27 -5.29 2.26
CA ALA A 416 -14.80 -6.56 1.69
C ALA A 416 -15.40 -6.88 0.30
N HIS A 417 -16.65 -6.49 0.04
CA HIS A 417 -17.38 -6.81 -1.19
C HIS A 417 -17.49 -5.64 -2.18
N THR A 418 -16.74 -4.56 -1.96
CA THR A 418 -16.73 -3.43 -2.90
C THR A 418 -15.81 -3.67 -4.10
N PHE A 419 -16.23 -3.15 -5.25
CA PHE A 419 -15.37 -3.08 -6.44
C PHE A 419 -14.07 -2.32 -6.16
N GLY A 420 -14.14 -1.23 -5.39
CA GLY A 420 -12.96 -0.43 -5.04
C GLY A 420 -11.88 -1.22 -4.30
N ASN A 421 -12.28 -2.04 -3.32
CA ASN A 421 -11.35 -2.95 -2.64
C ASN A 421 -10.81 -4.02 -3.59
N ALA A 422 -11.68 -4.70 -4.34
CA ALA A 422 -11.29 -5.77 -5.26
C ALA A 422 -10.30 -5.29 -6.33
N TYR A 423 -10.52 -4.08 -6.86
CA TYR A 423 -9.63 -3.44 -7.83
C TYR A 423 -8.28 -3.04 -7.20
N GLU A 424 -8.30 -2.34 -6.06
CA GLU A 424 -7.07 -1.92 -5.37
C GLU A 424 -6.24 -3.11 -4.87
N SER A 425 -6.89 -4.18 -4.41
CA SER A 425 -6.23 -5.42 -4.05
C SER A 425 -5.87 -6.30 -5.25
N MET A 426 -6.09 -5.86 -6.49
CA MET A 426 -5.67 -6.61 -7.70
C MET A 426 -6.21 -8.04 -7.74
N GLU A 427 -7.48 -8.22 -7.35
CA GLU A 427 -8.15 -9.52 -7.32
C GLU A 427 -8.17 -10.19 -8.72
N ASP A 428 -8.26 -9.38 -9.77
CA ASP A 428 -8.14 -9.80 -11.17
C ASP A 428 -6.81 -10.48 -11.48
N MET A 429 -5.70 -9.92 -11.01
CA MET A 429 -4.37 -10.52 -11.24
C MET A 429 -4.14 -11.74 -10.35
N VAL A 430 -4.72 -11.79 -9.15
CA VAL A 430 -4.72 -13.01 -8.32
C VAL A 430 -5.45 -14.15 -9.05
N ASP A 431 -6.61 -13.87 -9.62
CA ASP A 431 -7.34 -14.85 -10.44
C ASP A 431 -6.52 -15.27 -11.66
N ALA A 432 -5.89 -14.33 -12.37
CA ALA A 432 -5.01 -14.63 -13.50
C ALA A 432 -3.84 -15.55 -13.10
N ALA A 433 -3.17 -15.25 -11.99
CA ALA A 433 -2.04 -16.04 -11.48
C ALA A 433 -2.48 -17.45 -11.06
N ARG A 434 -3.62 -17.58 -10.36
CA ARG A 434 -4.18 -18.88 -9.97
C ARG A 434 -4.65 -19.70 -11.17
N PHE A 435 -5.25 -19.04 -12.17
CA PHE A 435 -5.66 -19.66 -13.42
C PHE A 435 -4.46 -20.27 -14.13
N ILE A 436 -3.39 -19.49 -14.39
CA ILE A 436 -2.23 -20.02 -15.11
C ILE A 436 -1.49 -21.09 -14.29
N ALA A 437 -1.43 -20.97 -12.96
CA ALA A 437 -0.81 -21.98 -12.11
C ALA A 437 -1.54 -23.34 -12.19
N ARG A 438 -2.86 -23.31 -12.34
CA ARG A 438 -3.70 -24.51 -12.43
C ARG A 438 -3.76 -25.10 -13.84
N GLU A 439 -3.90 -24.25 -14.86
CA GLU A 439 -4.24 -24.69 -16.20
C GLU A 439 -3.03 -24.88 -17.11
N ALA A 440 -1.91 -24.19 -16.88
CA ALA A 440 -0.78 -24.19 -17.81
C ALA A 440 -0.14 -25.57 -17.97
N ARG A 441 0.08 -25.98 -19.22
CA ARG A 441 0.79 -27.21 -19.57
C ARG A 441 2.27 -26.93 -19.85
N PRO A 442 3.17 -27.93 -19.76
CA PRO A 442 4.60 -27.76 -20.07
C PRO A 442 4.89 -27.23 -21.48
N GLU A 443 4.05 -27.57 -22.46
CA GLU A 443 4.17 -27.21 -23.87
C GLU A 443 3.46 -25.90 -24.24
N ASP A 444 2.58 -25.38 -23.37
CA ASP A 444 1.83 -24.15 -23.65
C ASP A 444 2.77 -22.95 -23.78
N GLN A 445 2.43 -22.05 -24.72
CA GLN A 445 2.87 -20.66 -24.66
C GLN A 445 1.96 -19.90 -23.73
N ILE A 446 2.54 -19.13 -22.81
CA ILE A 446 1.77 -18.52 -21.72
C ILE A 446 1.91 -17.01 -21.83
N PHE A 447 0.78 -16.34 -21.99
CA PHE A 447 0.69 -14.90 -22.12
C PHE A 447 -0.14 -14.34 -20.97
N VAL A 448 0.43 -13.40 -20.23
CA VAL A 448 -0.28 -12.69 -19.16
C VAL A 448 -0.26 -11.21 -19.49
N SER A 449 -1.45 -10.64 -19.58
CA SER A 449 -1.60 -9.21 -19.76
C SER A 449 -1.35 -8.47 -18.44
N SER A 450 -0.55 -7.41 -18.49
CA SER A 450 -0.22 -6.60 -17.32
C SER A 450 0.14 -5.16 -17.72
N ASP A 451 -0.46 -4.18 -17.05
CA ASP A 451 -0.18 -2.74 -17.21
C ASP A 451 1.17 -2.33 -16.59
N TYR A 452 1.71 -3.19 -15.71
CA TYR A 452 3.10 -3.17 -15.29
C TYR A 452 3.65 -4.60 -15.19
N TYR A 453 4.78 -4.86 -15.84
CA TYR A 453 5.42 -6.16 -15.85
C TYR A 453 6.90 -6.05 -15.46
N PRO A 454 7.52 -7.15 -14.98
CA PRO A 454 6.88 -8.38 -14.51
C PRO A 454 6.00 -8.15 -13.27
N HIS A 455 4.97 -8.96 -13.07
CA HIS A 455 4.00 -8.73 -11.99
C HIS A 455 4.30 -9.59 -10.73
N PRO A 456 4.51 -8.98 -9.54
CA PRO A 456 4.88 -9.69 -8.30
C PRO A 456 3.91 -10.79 -7.85
N ILE A 457 2.59 -10.57 -8.00
CA ILE A 457 1.57 -11.57 -7.68
C ILE A 457 1.81 -12.88 -8.44
N VAL A 458 2.13 -12.80 -9.74
CA VAL A 458 2.39 -13.99 -10.56
C VAL A 458 3.67 -14.69 -10.13
N THR A 459 4.71 -13.94 -9.77
CA THR A 459 5.95 -14.51 -9.19
C THR A 459 5.67 -15.31 -7.93
N GLN A 460 4.77 -14.82 -7.08
CA GLN A 460 4.48 -15.40 -5.77
C GLN A 460 3.51 -16.60 -5.85
N LEU A 461 2.46 -16.50 -6.69
CA LEU A 461 1.40 -17.50 -6.80
C LEU A 461 1.65 -18.56 -7.89
N ALA A 462 2.45 -18.24 -8.90
CA ALA A 462 2.75 -19.14 -10.01
C ALA A 462 4.28 -19.22 -10.29
N PRO A 463 5.14 -19.44 -9.28
CA PRO A 463 6.60 -19.33 -9.43
C PRO A 463 7.21 -20.29 -10.45
N GLN A 464 6.60 -21.46 -10.66
CA GLN A 464 7.06 -22.44 -11.65
C GLN A 464 6.70 -22.02 -13.09
N ILE A 465 5.63 -21.24 -13.24
CA ILE A 465 5.11 -20.78 -14.53
C ILE A 465 5.72 -19.43 -14.90
N TYR A 466 5.95 -18.57 -13.90
CA TYR A 466 6.46 -17.20 -14.07
C TYR A 466 7.63 -17.06 -15.05
N PRO A 467 8.69 -17.90 -15.04
CA PRO A 467 9.82 -17.78 -15.97
C PRO A 467 9.45 -18.02 -17.45
N ARG A 468 8.30 -18.67 -17.70
CA ARG A 468 7.78 -18.99 -19.04
C ARG A 468 6.74 -17.99 -19.54
N VAL A 469 6.28 -17.08 -18.67
CA VAL A 469 5.26 -16.08 -19.01
C VAL A 469 5.85 -15.04 -19.95
N ARG A 470 5.18 -14.83 -21.08
CA ARG A 470 5.40 -13.72 -21.99
C ARG A 470 4.45 -12.59 -21.65
N TRP A 471 5.00 -11.42 -21.38
CA TRP A 471 4.26 -10.26 -20.90
C TRP A 471 3.89 -9.31 -22.04
N PHE A 472 2.71 -8.72 -21.95
CA PHE A 472 2.25 -7.63 -22.80
C PHE A 472 1.24 -6.79 -22.02
N ASP A 473 0.97 -5.56 -22.47
CA ASP A 473 -0.07 -4.72 -21.88
C ASP A 473 -1.32 -4.77 -22.76
N GLY A 474 -2.32 -5.53 -22.31
CA GLY A 474 -3.60 -5.71 -22.99
C GLY A 474 -4.50 -4.48 -23.05
N ASN A 475 -4.13 -3.37 -22.40
CA ASN A 475 -4.76 -2.08 -22.67
C ASN A 475 -4.33 -1.51 -24.03
N SER A 476 -3.11 -1.81 -24.46
CA SER A 476 -2.48 -1.22 -25.64
C SER A 476 -2.07 -2.23 -26.72
N ALA A 477 -2.02 -3.54 -26.42
CA ALA A 477 -1.64 -4.55 -27.39
C ALA A 477 -2.43 -5.86 -27.29
N LEU A 478 -2.53 -6.58 -28.42
CA LEU A 478 -2.91 -7.99 -28.47
C LEU A 478 -1.80 -8.76 -29.17
N VAL A 479 -1.22 -9.75 -28.49
CA VAL A 479 -0.15 -10.60 -29.05
C VAL A 479 -0.74 -11.92 -29.50
N LEU A 480 -0.42 -12.34 -30.72
CA LEU A 480 -0.86 -13.56 -31.36
C LEU A 480 0.37 -14.25 -31.97
N THR A 481 0.75 -15.40 -31.43
CA THR A 481 1.96 -16.11 -31.88
C THR A 481 1.58 -17.36 -32.69
N PRO A 482 1.61 -17.30 -34.02
CA PRO A 482 1.26 -18.42 -34.89
C PRO A 482 2.38 -19.47 -34.89
N GLN A 483 2.48 -20.28 -33.83
CA GLN A 483 3.29 -21.49 -33.84
C GLN A 483 2.45 -22.71 -34.19
N ARG A 484 3.09 -23.71 -34.81
CA ARG A 484 2.39 -24.88 -35.36
C ARG A 484 2.16 -26.02 -34.37
N THR A 485 2.82 -26.01 -33.21
CA THR A 485 2.91 -27.19 -32.33
C THR A 485 2.50 -26.93 -30.89
N GLN A 486 2.19 -25.69 -30.51
CA GLN A 486 1.91 -25.32 -29.12
C GLN A 486 0.61 -24.54 -29.05
N ASP A 487 -0.22 -24.89 -28.06
CA ASP A 487 -1.38 -24.08 -27.69
C ASP A 487 -0.90 -22.79 -27.00
N SER A 488 -1.68 -21.72 -27.14
CA SER A 488 -1.45 -20.46 -26.46
C SER A 488 -2.48 -20.24 -25.36
N LEU A 489 -2.00 -20.14 -24.12
CA LEU A 489 -2.79 -19.82 -22.93
C LEU A 489 -2.67 -18.32 -22.63
N TYR A 490 -3.80 -17.61 -22.65
CA TYR A 490 -3.87 -16.18 -22.37
C TYR A 490 -4.66 -15.93 -21.08
N ALA A 491 -4.17 -14.99 -20.27
CA ALA A 491 -4.89 -14.43 -19.13
C ALA A 491 -4.98 -12.90 -19.25
N PHE A 492 -6.20 -12.38 -19.27
CA PHE A 492 -6.52 -10.96 -19.37
C PHE A 492 -7.23 -10.46 -18.09
N PRO A 493 -6.47 -10.09 -17.06
CA PRO A 493 -7.02 -9.42 -15.88
C PRO A 493 -7.58 -8.05 -16.27
N TYR A 494 -8.61 -7.59 -15.54
CA TYR A 494 -9.30 -6.32 -15.78
C TYR A 494 -8.38 -5.10 -15.87
N SER A 495 -7.39 -4.99 -14.97
CA SER A 495 -6.39 -3.91 -14.91
C SER A 495 -5.60 -3.73 -16.22
N ALA A 496 -5.46 -4.81 -16.99
CA ALA A 496 -4.70 -4.85 -18.22
C ALA A 496 -5.53 -5.41 -19.38
N ASN A 497 -6.82 -5.08 -19.49
CA ASN A 497 -7.65 -5.59 -20.59
C ASN A 497 -8.54 -4.50 -21.19
N ALA A 498 -8.18 -4.05 -22.39
CA ALA A 498 -9.13 -3.36 -23.25
C ALA A 498 -10.08 -4.41 -23.88
N ALA A 499 -11.30 -4.53 -23.36
CA ALA A 499 -12.32 -5.51 -23.79
C ALA A 499 -12.53 -5.60 -25.32
N ARG A 500 -12.19 -4.55 -26.07
CA ARG A 500 -12.24 -4.53 -27.54
C ARG A 500 -11.20 -5.46 -28.20
N LEU A 501 -10.02 -5.63 -27.61
CA LEU A 501 -8.96 -6.45 -28.20
C LEU A 501 -9.25 -7.95 -28.06
N GLU A 502 -9.84 -8.35 -26.93
CA GLU A 502 -10.32 -9.71 -26.71
C GLU A 502 -11.34 -10.16 -27.76
N SER A 503 -12.10 -9.23 -28.36
CA SER A 503 -13.14 -9.56 -29.35
C SER A 503 -12.62 -10.20 -30.64
N TYR A 504 -11.31 -10.07 -30.94
CA TYR A 504 -10.69 -10.77 -32.07
C TYR A 504 -10.43 -12.26 -31.78
N LEU A 505 -10.47 -12.67 -30.50
CA LEU A 505 -10.21 -14.04 -30.09
C LEU A 505 -11.45 -14.93 -30.29
N PRO A 506 -11.30 -16.16 -30.81
CA PRO A 506 -12.41 -17.09 -30.96
C PRO A 506 -13.04 -17.46 -29.61
N THR A 507 -14.38 -17.37 -29.52
CA THR A 507 -15.14 -17.65 -28.30
C THR A 507 -15.03 -19.11 -27.84
N GLU A 508 -14.78 -20.04 -28.76
CA GLU A 508 -14.57 -21.47 -28.47
C GLU A 508 -13.28 -21.70 -27.66
N GLY A 509 -12.35 -20.74 -27.70
CA GLY A 509 -11.12 -20.74 -26.93
C GLY A 509 -11.28 -20.31 -25.47
N LEU A 510 -12.42 -19.72 -25.10
CA LEU A 510 -12.65 -19.21 -23.75
C LEU A 510 -12.66 -20.37 -22.74
N LYS A 511 -11.83 -20.26 -21.70
CA LYS A 511 -11.72 -21.25 -20.61
C LYS A 511 -12.30 -20.74 -19.31
N GLU A 512 -12.07 -19.48 -18.99
CA GLU A 512 -12.57 -18.89 -17.77
C GLU A 512 -12.99 -17.44 -18.00
N ARG A 513 -14.13 -17.06 -17.44
CA ARG A 513 -14.55 -15.66 -17.30
C ARG A 513 -15.10 -15.47 -15.90
N SER A 514 -14.51 -14.53 -15.16
CA SER A 514 -14.96 -14.15 -13.81
C SER A 514 -15.38 -12.69 -13.79
N THR A 515 -16.19 -12.31 -12.79
CA THR A 515 -16.67 -10.94 -12.61
C THR A 515 -16.41 -10.45 -11.20
N PHE A 516 -16.26 -9.14 -11.05
CA PHE A 516 -16.31 -8.47 -9.76
C PHE A 516 -17.74 -8.51 -9.19
N PRO A 517 -17.92 -8.20 -7.90
CA PRO A 517 -19.26 -8.17 -7.27
C PRO A 517 -20.29 -7.28 -7.98
N ASN A 518 -19.85 -6.27 -8.74
CA ASN A 518 -20.71 -5.37 -9.52
C ASN A 518 -21.02 -5.89 -10.95
N GLY A 519 -20.58 -7.10 -11.31
CA GLY A 519 -20.81 -7.72 -12.62
C GLY A 519 -19.81 -7.31 -13.71
N VAL A 520 -18.87 -6.40 -13.44
CA VAL A 520 -17.81 -6.04 -14.39
C VAL A 520 -16.86 -7.23 -14.57
N GLN A 521 -16.42 -7.51 -15.81
CA GLN A 521 -15.45 -8.58 -16.09
C GLN A 521 -14.17 -8.36 -15.27
N LYS A 522 -13.80 -9.36 -14.48
CA LYS A 522 -12.60 -9.39 -13.64
C LYS A 522 -11.44 -10.09 -14.34
N LEU A 523 -11.71 -11.27 -14.91
CA LEU A 523 -10.75 -12.05 -15.70
C LEU A 523 -11.45 -12.58 -16.94
N ALA A 524 -10.75 -12.59 -18.07
CA ALA A 524 -11.02 -13.48 -19.18
C ALA A 524 -9.77 -14.27 -19.55
N ALA A 525 -9.91 -15.57 -19.74
CA ALA A 525 -8.79 -16.44 -20.02
C ALA A 525 -9.11 -17.43 -21.15
N TYR A 526 -8.16 -17.60 -22.06
CA TYR A 526 -8.33 -18.35 -23.30
C TYR A 526 -7.25 -19.40 -23.45
N ARG A 527 -7.58 -20.55 -24.02
CA ARG A 527 -6.60 -21.48 -24.60
C ARG A 527 -6.92 -21.63 -26.08
N LEU A 528 -6.01 -21.17 -26.92
CA LEU A 528 -6.15 -21.19 -28.37
C LEU A 528 -5.21 -22.22 -28.97
N THR A 529 -5.74 -23.08 -29.84
CA THR A 529 -4.92 -23.93 -30.69
C THR A 529 -4.18 -23.10 -31.75
N PRO A 530 -3.11 -23.63 -32.36
CA PRO A 530 -2.44 -22.99 -33.51
C PRO A 530 -3.41 -22.43 -34.58
N GLN A 531 -4.42 -23.22 -34.97
CA GLN A 531 -5.41 -22.83 -35.95
C GLN A 531 -6.32 -21.69 -35.47
N GLN A 532 -6.67 -21.67 -34.18
CA GLN A 532 -7.46 -20.59 -33.59
C GLN A 532 -6.64 -19.29 -33.49
N VAL A 533 -5.33 -19.37 -33.24
CA VAL A 533 -4.44 -18.20 -33.30
C VAL A 533 -4.37 -17.64 -34.73
N GLU A 534 -4.20 -18.49 -35.74
CA GLU A 534 -4.26 -18.07 -37.14
C GLU A 534 -5.61 -17.43 -37.51
N THR A 535 -6.70 -18.00 -36.99
CA THR A 535 -8.05 -17.43 -37.16
C THR A 535 -8.15 -16.05 -36.53
N ALA A 536 -7.62 -15.85 -35.32
CA ALA A 536 -7.58 -14.55 -34.65
C ALA A 536 -6.77 -13.51 -35.45
N ILE A 537 -5.62 -13.91 -36.01
CA ILE A 537 -4.81 -13.04 -36.88
C ILE A 537 -5.61 -12.63 -38.12
N ASN A 538 -6.29 -13.59 -38.76
CA ASN A 538 -7.14 -13.31 -39.92
C ASN A 538 -8.31 -12.39 -39.56
N ASN A 539 -8.94 -12.58 -38.39
CA ASN A 539 -10.01 -11.70 -37.90
C ASN A 539 -9.51 -10.26 -37.74
N VAL A 540 -8.33 -10.06 -37.13
CA VAL A 540 -7.71 -8.73 -37.01
C VAL A 540 -7.48 -8.11 -38.39
N LEU A 541 -6.85 -8.87 -39.28
CA LEU A 541 -6.43 -8.33 -40.58
C LEU A 541 -7.59 -8.18 -41.59
N ASN A 542 -8.72 -8.83 -41.36
CA ASN A 542 -9.93 -8.70 -42.17
C ASN A 542 -10.96 -7.74 -41.55
N ASP A 543 -10.66 -7.13 -40.40
CA ASP A 543 -11.46 -6.04 -39.85
C ASP A 543 -11.55 -4.92 -40.91
N PRO A 544 -12.76 -4.50 -41.33
CA PRO A 544 -12.94 -3.46 -42.34
C PRO A 544 -12.30 -2.12 -41.97
N ALA A 545 -12.04 -1.88 -40.68
CA ALA A 545 -11.35 -0.68 -40.21
C ALA A 545 -9.82 -0.75 -40.35
N ILE A 546 -9.25 -1.91 -40.71
CA ILE A 546 -7.82 -2.12 -40.90
C ILE A 546 -7.46 -2.00 -42.39
N THR A 547 -6.70 -0.97 -42.72
CA THR A 547 -6.05 -0.81 -44.02
C THR A 547 -4.83 -1.72 -44.09
N ARG A 548 -4.78 -2.60 -45.10
CA ARG A 548 -3.63 -3.48 -45.33
C ARG A 548 -2.39 -2.68 -45.72
N ALA A 549 -1.27 -3.04 -45.12
CA ALA A 549 0.04 -2.49 -45.44
C ALA A 549 1.05 -3.63 -45.47
N ASN A 550 2.09 -3.51 -46.29
CA ASN A 550 3.25 -4.41 -46.25
C ASN A 550 4.48 -3.49 -46.27
N ARG A 551 5.00 -3.16 -45.09
CA ARG A 551 6.11 -2.21 -44.92
C ARG A 551 7.10 -2.76 -43.92
N ASN A 552 8.35 -2.92 -44.34
CA ASN A 552 9.43 -3.47 -43.51
C ASN A 552 10.23 -2.34 -42.84
N LEU A 553 10.54 -2.54 -41.56
CA LEU A 553 11.43 -1.72 -40.75
C LEU A 553 12.66 -2.54 -40.31
N GLY A 554 13.83 -2.18 -40.85
CA GLY A 554 15.14 -2.68 -40.45
C GLY A 554 15.33 -4.19 -40.57
N ASP A 555 14.56 -4.88 -41.42
CA ASP A 555 14.47 -6.35 -41.50
C ASP A 555 14.20 -7.03 -40.15
N GLN A 556 13.63 -6.27 -39.22
CA GLN A 556 13.35 -6.66 -37.86
C GLN A 556 11.87 -6.92 -37.66
N ILE A 557 11.02 -6.09 -38.27
CA ILE A 557 9.57 -6.12 -38.10
C ILE A 557 8.87 -5.56 -39.34
N GLU A 558 7.69 -6.08 -39.63
CA GLU A 558 6.87 -5.72 -40.78
C GLU A 558 5.49 -5.22 -40.31
N MET A 559 5.01 -4.11 -40.86
CA MET A 559 3.62 -3.69 -40.70
C MET A 559 2.75 -4.45 -41.71
N LEU A 560 1.74 -5.17 -41.19
CA LEU A 560 0.73 -5.93 -41.95
C LEU A 560 -0.54 -5.11 -42.23
N GLY A 561 -0.78 -4.07 -41.44
CA GLY A 561 -1.92 -3.19 -41.59
C GLY A 561 -1.98 -2.15 -40.47
N TYR A 562 -2.89 -1.21 -40.62
CA TYR A 562 -3.14 -0.16 -39.63
C TYR A 562 -4.59 0.31 -39.65
N ARG A 563 -5.05 0.85 -38.53
CA ARG A 563 -6.32 1.58 -38.41
C ARG A 563 -6.02 2.98 -37.92
N LEU A 564 -6.66 3.96 -38.51
CA LEU A 564 -6.54 5.35 -38.11
C LEU A 564 -7.92 6.00 -38.19
N ASP A 565 -8.36 6.63 -37.10
CA ASP A 565 -9.59 7.41 -37.15
C ASP A 565 -9.38 8.61 -38.09
N PRO A 566 -10.24 8.82 -39.10
CA PRO A 566 -10.03 9.85 -40.10
C PRO A 566 -10.21 11.27 -39.56
N ARG A 567 -10.82 11.40 -38.37
CA ARG A 567 -11.24 12.66 -37.77
C ARG A 567 -11.03 12.65 -36.26
N VAL A 568 -10.71 13.80 -35.70
CA VAL A 568 -10.61 14.02 -34.25
C VAL A 568 -10.93 15.48 -33.93
N GLU A 569 -11.67 15.73 -32.87
CA GLU A 569 -11.94 17.10 -32.39
C GLU A 569 -10.70 17.71 -31.71
N GLN A 570 -10.63 19.03 -31.67
CA GLN A 570 -9.68 19.76 -30.83
C GLN A 570 -9.82 19.30 -29.36
N GLY A 571 -8.69 18.99 -28.72
CA GLY A 571 -8.70 18.42 -27.36
C GLY A 571 -9.08 16.94 -27.28
N GLY A 572 -9.46 16.34 -28.40
CA GLY A 572 -9.82 14.93 -28.50
C GLY A 572 -8.63 13.97 -28.42
N LYS A 573 -8.95 12.68 -28.39
CA LYS A 573 -7.98 11.58 -28.46
C LYS A 573 -8.11 10.91 -29.82
N LEU A 574 -7.02 10.94 -30.59
CA LEU A 574 -6.89 10.22 -31.84
C LEU A 574 -6.30 8.83 -31.56
N GLU A 575 -6.95 7.77 -32.01
CA GLU A 575 -6.42 6.41 -31.89
C GLU A 575 -5.78 5.95 -33.20
N ALA A 576 -4.46 5.78 -33.20
CA ALA A 576 -3.76 5.06 -34.26
C ALA A 576 -3.51 3.62 -33.81
N THR A 577 -3.70 2.64 -34.68
CA THR A 577 -3.42 1.23 -34.41
C THR A 577 -2.58 0.66 -35.54
N ALA A 578 -1.56 -0.14 -35.24
CA ALA A 578 -0.78 -0.85 -36.23
C ALA A 578 -0.72 -2.35 -35.90
N VAL A 579 -0.76 -3.18 -36.94
CA VAL A 579 -0.59 -4.62 -36.86
C VAL A 579 0.80 -4.96 -37.36
N TRP A 580 1.60 -5.54 -36.48
CA TRP A 580 3.01 -5.83 -36.73
C TRP A 580 3.27 -7.32 -36.77
N ARG A 581 4.29 -7.72 -37.53
CA ARG A 581 4.89 -9.05 -37.52
C ARG A 581 6.37 -8.95 -37.23
N VAL A 582 6.85 -9.63 -36.20
CA VAL A 582 8.28 -9.74 -35.89
C VAL A 582 8.92 -10.70 -36.89
N LEU A 583 9.96 -10.24 -37.60
CA LEU A 583 10.63 -11.03 -38.62
C LEU A 583 11.79 -11.85 -38.07
N LYS A 584 12.48 -11.34 -37.04
CA LYS A 584 13.66 -11.95 -36.42
C LYS A 584 13.61 -11.77 -34.91
N ASP A 585 14.24 -12.69 -34.18
CA ASP A 585 14.49 -12.46 -32.76
C ASP A 585 15.31 -11.19 -32.58
N PRO A 586 14.92 -10.28 -31.67
CA PRO A 586 15.58 -8.99 -31.55
C PRO A 586 17.00 -9.14 -31.01
N THR A 587 17.93 -8.42 -31.63
CA THR A 587 19.32 -8.30 -31.16
C THR A 587 19.55 -7.07 -30.28
N ILE A 588 18.57 -6.16 -30.25
CA ILE A 588 18.58 -4.92 -29.47
C ILE A 588 17.75 -5.12 -28.20
N ALA A 589 18.24 -4.56 -27.09
CA ALA A 589 17.65 -4.75 -25.77
C ALA A 589 16.25 -4.12 -25.64
N GLU A 590 16.05 -2.93 -26.21
CA GLU A 590 14.79 -2.20 -26.08
C GLU A 590 14.52 -1.32 -27.31
N TYR A 591 13.51 -1.72 -28.10
CA TYR A 591 12.92 -0.87 -29.11
C TYR A 591 11.79 -0.04 -28.51
N VAL A 592 11.71 1.22 -28.92
CA VAL A 592 10.58 2.11 -28.65
C VAL A 592 9.77 2.27 -29.93
N MET A 593 8.48 1.94 -29.85
CA MET A 593 7.53 2.18 -30.92
C MET A 593 6.90 3.56 -30.72
N PHE A 594 6.70 4.31 -31.79
CA PHE A 594 6.08 5.62 -31.71
C PHE A 594 5.00 5.83 -32.76
N ALA A 595 4.08 6.73 -32.45
CA ALA A 595 3.20 7.39 -33.39
C ALA A 595 3.30 8.90 -33.19
N HIS A 596 3.47 9.65 -34.28
CA HIS A 596 3.58 11.11 -34.30
C HIS A 596 2.50 11.68 -35.20
N LEU A 597 1.79 12.70 -34.74
CA LEU A 597 0.86 13.50 -35.52
C LEU A 597 1.60 14.73 -36.05
N LEU A 598 1.63 14.89 -37.38
CA LEU A 598 2.48 15.84 -38.08
C LEU A 598 1.63 16.77 -38.97
N ASP A 599 2.00 18.05 -39.02
CA ASP A 599 1.41 19.02 -39.95
C ASP A 599 2.01 18.90 -41.36
N SER A 600 1.54 19.72 -42.30
CA SER A 600 2.06 19.72 -43.68
C SER A 600 3.53 20.13 -43.81
N GLN A 601 4.12 20.74 -42.78
CA GLN A 601 5.50 21.17 -42.68
C GLN A 601 6.37 20.18 -41.87
N TRP A 602 5.83 18.99 -41.54
CA TRP A 602 6.48 17.97 -40.73
C TRP A 602 6.75 18.38 -39.28
N ASN A 603 6.06 19.41 -38.77
CA ASN A 603 6.12 19.73 -37.36
C ASN A 603 5.21 18.76 -36.58
N MET A 604 5.76 18.23 -35.50
CA MET A 604 5.05 17.33 -34.60
C MET A 604 4.13 18.12 -33.67
N VAL A 605 2.84 17.82 -33.72
CA VAL A 605 1.80 18.48 -32.90
C VAL A 605 1.28 17.59 -31.77
N ALA A 606 1.41 16.27 -31.91
CA ALA A 606 1.17 15.29 -30.86
C ALA A 606 2.07 14.06 -31.07
N GLN A 607 2.37 13.33 -29.99
CA GLN A 607 3.17 12.11 -30.05
C GLN A 607 2.78 11.11 -28.97
N HIS A 608 3.06 9.85 -29.24
CA HIS A 608 2.98 8.76 -28.29
C HIS A 608 4.10 7.76 -28.55
N ASP A 609 4.99 7.59 -27.58
CA ASP A 609 6.16 6.73 -27.66
C ASP A 609 6.07 5.70 -26.51
N THR A 610 6.17 4.41 -26.83
CA THR A 610 6.00 3.31 -25.86
C THR A 610 6.92 2.13 -26.17
N SER A 611 7.55 1.59 -25.13
CA SER A 611 8.20 0.28 -25.15
C SER A 611 7.43 -0.77 -24.32
N MET A 612 6.28 -0.38 -23.78
CA MET A 612 5.55 -1.17 -22.77
C MET A 612 4.42 -2.03 -23.34
N SER A 613 3.90 -1.69 -24.52
CA SER A 613 2.74 -2.40 -25.10
C SER A 613 3.03 -3.88 -25.37
N PHE A 614 4.17 -4.18 -25.98
CA PHE A 614 4.72 -5.53 -26.06
C PHE A 614 6.25 -5.44 -25.99
N PRO A 615 6.85 -5.60 -24.80
CA PRO A 615 8.29 -5.43 -24.59
C PRO A 615 9.16 -6.23 -25.56
N THR A 616 10.20 -5.59 -26.10
CA THR A 616 11.12 -6.20 -27.08
C THR A 616 11.71 -7.51 -26.60
N ARG A 617 12.06 -7.65 -25.31
CA ARG A 617 12.61 -8.89 -24.74
C ARG A 617 11.68 -10.11 -24.89
N GLU A 618 10.37 -9.88 -25.04
CA GLU A 618 9.36 -10.92 -25.21
C GLU A 618 9.14 -11.30 -26.69
N TRP A 619 9.70 -10.54 -27.63
CA TRP A 619 9.53 -10.79 -29.07
C TRP A 619 10.22 -12.09 -29.49
N ARG A 620 9.57 -12.81 -30.40
CA ARG A 620 10.06 -13.98 -31.10
C ARG A 620 9.72 -13.84 -32.58
N ALA A 621 10.59 -14.36 -33.44
CA ALA A 621 10.33 -14.41 -34.86
C ALA A 621 8.97 -15.07 -35.15
N GLY A 622 8.14 -14.43 -35.96
CA GLY A 622 6.80 -14.87 -36.31
C GLY A 622 5.67 -14.32 -35.44
N ASP A 623 5.96 -13.69 -34.29
CA ASP A 623 4.93 -13.02 -33.49
C ASP A 623 4.17 -12.00 -34.34
N VAL A 624 2.85 -12.00 -34.23
CA VAL A 624 1.98 -10.97 -34.76
C VAL A 624 1.33 -10.24 -33.60
N PHE A 625 1.36 -8.91 -33.59
CA PHE A 625 0.68 -8.18 -32.55
C PHE A 625 0.03 -6.91 -33.08
N LEU A 626 -1.14 -6.60 -32.55
CA LEU A 626 -1.82 -5.34 -32.76
C LEU A 626 -1.42 -4.39 -31.64
N ALA A 627 -0.98 -3.19 -31.97
CA ALA A 627 -0.54 -2.16 -31.02
C ALA A 627 -1.33 -0.86 -31.23
N ARG A 628 -1.82 -0.27 -30.14
CA ARG A 628 -2.58 0.99 -30.10
C ARG A 628 -1.68 2.13 -29.62
N TYR A 629 -1.78 3.26 -30.28
CA TYR A 629 -1.05 4.49 -30.01
C TYR A 629 -2.07 5.63 -29.79
N PRO A 630 -2.50 5.87 -28.54
CA PRO A 630 -3.40 6.97 -28.23
C PRO A 630 -2.64 8.31 -28.30
N LEU A 631 -3.03 9.17 -29.24
CA LEU A 631 -2.49 10.50 -29.45
C LEU A 631 -3.43 11.54 -28.84
N GLN A 632 -2.98 12.25 -27.81
CA GLN A 632 -3.73 13.36 -27.22
C GLN A 632 -3.52 14.60 -28.09
N VAL A 633 -4.57 15.05 -28.78
CA VAL A 633 -4.56 16.29 -29.55
C VAL A 633 -4.86 17.44 -28.59
N SER A 634 -4.08 18.52 -28.65
CA SER A 634 -4.32 19.71 -27.83
C SER A 634 -5.35 20.62 -28.48
N ASP A 635 -6.17 21.29 -27.66
CA ASP A 635 -7.13 22.32 -28.07
C ASP A 635 -6.47 23.50 -28.80
N ARG A 636 -5.14 23.62 -28.71
CA ARG A 636 -4.35 24.66 -29.38
C ARG A 636 -3.94 24.29 -30.81
N VAL A 637 -4.09 23.02 -31.20
CA VAL A 637 -3.76 22.57 -32.55
C VAL A 637 -4.83 23.08 -33.50
N ALA A 638 -4.44 23.86 -34.51
CA ALA A 638 -5.40 24.45 -35.44
C ALA A 638 -6.21 23.36 -36.17
N PRO A 639 -7.50 23.61 -36.48
CA PRO A 639 -8.27 22.70 -37.33
C PRO A 639 -7.62 22.60 -38.71
N GLY A 640 -7.63 21.41 -39.29
CA GLY A 640 -6.99 21.18 -40.58
C GLY A 640 -6.56 19.76 -40.81
N LYS A 641 -5.79 19.55 -41.87
CA LYS A 641 -5.37 18.22 -42.32
C LYS A 641 -3.95 17.92 -41.84
N TYR A 642 -3.83 16.86 -41.06
CA TYR A 642 -2.59 16.35 -40.48
C TYR A 642 -2.35 14.92 -40.97
N PHE A 643 -1.17 14.35 -40.76
CA PHE A 643 -0.93 12.93 -41.02
C PHE A 643 -0.26 12.27 -39.83
N VAL A 644 -0.52 10.97 -39.67
CA VAL A 644 0.15 10.16 -38.66
C VAL A 644 1.33 9.43 -39.28
N ALA A 645 2.48 9.48 -38.60
CA ALA A 645 3.62 8.65 -38.89
C ALA A 645 3.90 7.72 -37.72
N VAL A 646 4.27 6.48 -38.01
CA VAL A 646 4.70 5.51 -37.00
C VAL A 646 6.08 4.99 -37.31
N GLY A 647 6.78 4.53 -36.28
CA GLY A 647 8.11 3.99 -36.47
C GLY A 647 8.65 3.37 -35.20
N ILE A 648 9.90 2.95 -35.29
CA ILE A 648 10.60 2.25 -34.22
C ILE A 648 12.02 2.78 -34.15
N TYR A 649 12.51 3.03 -32.93
CA TYR A 649 13.91 3.37 -32.71
C TYR A 649 14.50 2.54 -31.57
N ASP A 650 15.81 2.36 -31.61
CA ASP A 650 16.58 1.76 -30.52
C ASP A 650 16.74 2.78 -29.39
N ARG A 651 16.28 2.44 -28.18
CA ARG A 651 16.36 3.33 -27.02
C ARG A 651 17.81 3.70 -26.65
N GLY A 652 18.76 2.78 -26.86
CA GLY A 652 20.16 2.99 -26.49
C GLY A 652 20.88 3.97 -27.42
N THR A 653 20.60 3.89 -28.72
CA THR A 653 21.26 4.75 -29.73
C THR A 653 20.41 5.92 -30.21
N MET A 654 19.12 5.93 -29.87
CA MET A 654 18.10 6.86 -30.37
C MET A 654 17.97 6.85 -31.91
N LYS A 655 18.49 5.81 -32.59
CA LYS A 655 18.42 5.69 -34.04
C LYS A 655 17.17 4.93 -34.47
N ARG A 656 16.44 5.49 -35.44
CA ARG A 656 15.28 4.85 -36.07
C ARG A 656 15.72 3.67 -36.95
N LEU A 657 14.91 2.62 -36.98
CA LEU A 657 15.08 1.51 -37.91
C LEU A 657 14.80 1.96 -39.34
N SER A 658 15.62 1.51 -40.29
CA SER A 658 15.50 1.92 -41.69
C SER A 658 14.21 1.42 -42.32
N THR A 659 13.48 2.29 -43.02
CA THR A 659 12.33 1.91 -43.85
C THR A 659 12.79 1.34 -45.19
N VAL A 660 12.12 0.31 -45.69
CA VAL A 660 12.34 -0.22 -47.05
C VAL A 660 11.17 0.20 -47.96
N GLY A 661 11.41 1.05 -48.97
CA GLY A 661 10.37 1.51 -49.93
C GLY A 661 10.47 2.99 -50.36
N GLU A 662 9.40 3.57 -50.90
CA GLU A 662 9.32 5.01 -51.23
C GLU A 662 9.08 5.88 -49.97
N PHE A 663 9.74 7.04 -49.91
CA PHE A 663 9.80 8.01 -48.77
C PHE A 663 10.63 7.55 -47.56
N THR A 664 11.95 7.44 -47.74
CA THR A 664 12.91 6.89 -46.76
C THR A 664 13.69 7.92 -45.95
N ALA A 665 13.56 9.22 -46.23
CA ALA A 665 14.47 10.23 -45.69
C ALA A 665 14.46 10.35 -44.15
N GLU A 666 13.37 9.97 -43.49
CA GLU A 666 13.21 10.08 -42.02
C GLU A 666 13.04 8.75 -41.28
N ASN A 667 13.11 7.61 -41.98
CA ASN A 667 12.93 6.28 -41.41
C ASN A 667 11.61 6.13 -40.62
N ILE A 668 10.51 6.62 -41.20
CA ILE A 668 9.15 6.53 -40.63
C ILE A 668 8.16 5.97 -41.65
N LEU A 669 7.14 5.29 -41.16
CA LEU A 669 6.01 4.83 -41.97
C LEU A 669 4.87 5.83 -41.85
N ARG A 670 4.58 6.52 -42.95
CA ARG A 670 3.41 7.39 -43.05
C ARG A 670 2.15 6.54 -43.20
N LEU A 671 1.17 6.78 -42.33
CA LEU A 671 -0.19 6.23 -42.42
C LEU A 671 -1.06 7.17 -43.28
N ASP A 672 -2.33 7.32 -42.94
CA ASP A 672 -3.26 8.23 -43.61
C ASP A 672 -3.29 9.63 -42.99
N PHE A 673 -4.04 10.52 -43.65
CA PHE A 673 -4.35 11.84 -43.13
C PHE A 673 -5.51 11.78 -42.14
N VAL A 674 -5.47 12.69 -41.16
CA VAL A 674 -6.51 12.94 -40.17
C VAL A 674 -6.94 14.39 -40.29
N GLU A 675 -8.25 14.62 -40.25
CA GLU A 675 -8.85 15.94 -40.18
C GLU A 675 -9.12 16.30 -38.71
N ILE A 676 -8.48 17.37 -38.24
CA ILE A 676 -8.74 17.94 -36.92
C ILE A 676 -9.90 18.92 -37.07
N GLU A 677 -11.00 18.63 -36.40
CA GLU A 677 -12.21 19.45 -36.39
C GLU A 677 -12.23 20.35 -35.14
N PRO A 678 -12.88 21.53 -35.20
CA PRO A 678 -12.98 22.47 -34.07
C PRO A 678 -13.64 21.90 -32.82
#